data_AF-A0A8R1Z651-F1
#
_entry.id   AF-A0A8R1Z651-F1
#
_cell.length_a   1.000
_cell.length_b   1.000
_cell.length_c   1.000
_cell.angle_alpha   90.00
_cell.angle_beta   90.00
_cell.angle_gamma   90.00
#
_symmetry.space_group_name_H-M   'P 1'
#
loop_
_entity.id
_entity.type
_entity.pdbx_description
1 polymer ?
#
loop_
_entity_poly.entity_id
_entity_poly.type
_entity_poly.pdbx_seq_one_letter_code
_entity_poly.pdbx_strand_id
1 'polypeptide(L)'
;MKAQELWDMGLKGQGVRVGVFDTGLGETHPHFKTIIERTDWTNEKTPNDGLGHGTFVAGLISGTSEECPGFAPAASIHIYKVFTKKQVSYTSWFLDAFNHAIMRGINIINLSIGGPDFTDRPFMDKVWELSANGIILISAIGNDGPSFGTLNNPADQMDVIGVGGVNSEGRMARFSSRGMTIWELPDGYGRAKPDVVSYGASVLGSALDGGCRVLSGTSVASPVVSGAVALMLSGIEDRTLWNAGVVKQALIEGALRISDSAASIFEQGAGSVDLLRSFKFMRKYKPQVTLFPSHLDSLDCPYLWPFCADPLYAGALPKIVNVTIISGLSVSSRIEEPPVWEPFSTESANVLRISFSYSPQIWPWTGFMALFLSVNSEHSSYTGNVSGRIRLTVVSDHFGEKRRATIAFPMRLRIIPTPARSQRILWDQFRNLRYPPGYIPRDDLREKQNPLDWNGDHPHTNFRLFFQHLRADGFFLEILGEPLTCADLSQYSVYLVVDPEEEFFPHEIDLLENAVNKNGLNMIIFADWYNTKVMEKIKFFDENSKEWWTPETGGSNIPALNDLLSRWGLELADTIIEGNATIGDLHSSIKSGTVISRAPAGTHLSYATVNDITDEIISGDSTLHKSINAPVFALLRNNATGSGFVSIFSDSSCLESKSASFESCIPLVDILIDAAAYGVPHSFCDLLITIPSPLIPLFPPPLRSDLSKHFTVISSVVENFDHNKVTYRTLPSCRTLPLADPFVVENISYPGDISDRNHEAFARVVFSPRVSSINNQLKMENMMPKGGILLDSSFNSTPQPGLIYPFISVLAFFILFILLAKLCRWRILSKARILATRIL
;
A
#
# COMPACT_ATOMS: atom_id res chain seq x y z
N MET A 1 16.05 -7.39 23.53
CA MET A 1 16.78 -6.26 22.90
C MET A 1 17.84 -5.59 23.81
N LYS A 2 18.43 -6.28 24.81
CA LYS A 2 19.55 -5.77 25.62
C LYS A 2 19.35 -4.40 26.33
N ALA A 3 18.11 -4.04 26.68
CA ALA A 3 17.79 -2.79 27.37
C ALA A 3 18.54 -2.62 28.72
N GLN A 4 18.84 -3.73 29.40
CA GLN A 4 19.62 -3.77 30.64
C GLN A 4 20.95 -3.00 30.54
N GLU A 5 21.68 -3.11 29.42
CA GLU A 5 22.97 -2.40 29.25
C GLU A 5 22.82 -0.87 29.34
N LEU A 6 21.65 -0.33 28.98
CA LEU A 6 21.32 1.10 29.10
C LEU A 6 20.76 1.45 30.48
N TRP A 7 19.96 0.56 31.08
CA TRP A 7 19.47 0.70 32.46
C TRP A 7 20.61 0.74 33.48
N ASP A 8 21.66 -0.06 33.27
CA ASP A 8 22.88 -0.10 34.08
C ASP A 8 23.71 1.19 33.94
N MET A 9 23.60 1.89 32.80
CA MET A 9 24.13 3.25 32.60
C MET A 9 23.26 4.34 33.26
N GLY A 10 22.17 3.97 33.94
CA GLY A 10 21.23 4.92 34.55
C GLY A 10 20.26 5.58 33.55
N LEU A 11 20.21 5.10 32.30
CA LEU A 11 19.25 5.56 31.29
C LEU A 11 17.95 4.77 31.45
N LYS A 12 16.82 5.45 31.63
CA LYS A 12 15.51 4.85 31.87
C LYS A 12 14.37 5.60 31.17
N GLY A 13 14.66 6.47 30.20
CA GLY A 13 13.66 7.31 29.53
C GLY A 13 13.47 8.71 30.14
N GLN A 14 14.29 9.10 31.12
CA GLN A 14 14.16 10.38 31.80
C GLN A 14 14.13 11.57 30.83
N GLY A 15 13.20 12.50 31.05
CA GLY A 15 13.07 13.73 30.25
C GLY A 15 12.46 13.54 28.85
N VAL A 16 12.10 12.32 28.45
CA VAL A 16 11.36 12.04 27.20
C VAL A 16 9.86 12.01 27.49
N ARG A 17 9.07 12.71 26.68
CA ARG A 17 7.59 12.67 26.70
C ARG A 17 7.07 11.75 25.60
N VAL A 18 6.26 10.76 25.98
CA VAL A 18 5.65 9.80 25.05
C VAL A 18 4.13 9.89 25.10
N GLY A 19 3.50 10.14 23.95
CA GLY A 19 2.06 10.09 23.75
C GLY A 19 1.63 8.71 23.30
N VAL A 20 0.68 8.09 24.02
CA VAL A 20 0.06 6.80 23.64
C VAL A 20 -1.37 7.05 23.19
N PHE A 21 -1.65 6.81 21.91
CA PHE A 21 -2.95 7.05 21.27
C PHE A 21 -3.69 5.71 21.13
N ASP A 22 -4.62 5.42 22.04
CA ASP A 22 -5.17 4.06 22.21
C ASP A 22 -6.53 4.05 22.94
N THR A 23 -6.91 2.94 23.61
CA THR A 23 -8.17 2.72 24.34
C THR A 23 -8.25 3.40 25.71
N GLY A 24 -7.13 3.93 26.23
CA GLY A 24 -7.00 4.58 27.54
C GLY A 24 -5.90 3.96 28.40
N LEU A 25 -5.92 4.27 29.70
CA LEU A 25 -5.05 3.62 30.71
C LEU A 25 -5.85 3.32 31.99
N GLY A 26 -5.69 2.12 32.56
CA GLY A 26 -6.30 1.72 33.83
C GLY A 26 -6.03 2.73 34.97
N GLU A 27 -7.08 3.17 35.66
CA GLU A 27 -7.02 4.37 36.51
C GLU A 27 -6.02 4.27 37.69
N THR A 28 -5.91 3.10 38.32
CA THR A 28 -5.13 2.87 39.55
C THR A 28 -4.08 1.76 39.39
N HIS A 29 -3.50 1.65 38.20
CA HIS A 29 -2.63 0.53 37.85
C HIS A 29 -1.22 0.63 38.49
N PRO A 30 -0.75 -0.40 39.24
CA PRO A 30 0.50 -0.34 40.00
C PRO A 30 1.80 -0.26 39.18
N HIS A 31 1.76 -0.49 37.87
CA HIS A 31 2.95 -0.53 37.02
C HIS A 31 3.40 0.86 36.54
N PHE A 32 2.68 1.93 36.87
CA PHE A 32 2.94 3.26 36.30
C PHE A 32 3.23 4.29 37.38
N LYS A 33 4.36 5.00 37.26
CA LYS A 33 4.80 6.03 38.21
C LYS A 33 4.72 7.46 37.65
N THR A 34 4.87 7.64 36.34
CA THR A 34 5.02 8.97 35.71
C THR A 34 3.99 9.18 34.59
N ILE A 35 2.71 9.15 34.97
CA ILE A 35 1.61 9.55 34.09
C ILE A 35 1.37 11.05 34.28
N ILE A 36 1.60 11.85 33.23
CA ILE A 36 1.46 13.32 33.27
C ILE A 36 0.00 13.73 33.05
N GLU A 37 -0.65 13.14 32.04
CA GLU A 37 -2.06 13.36 31.78
C GLU A 37 -2.72 12.11 31.18
N ARG A 38 -4.05 12.05 31.32
CA ARG A 38 -4.91 11.09 30.64
C ARG A 38 -6.14 11.85 30.16
N THR A 39 -6.36 11.89 28.86
CA THR A 39 -7.42 12.70 28.25
C THR A 39 -8.17 11.87 27.22
N ASP A 40 -9.49 12.07 27.17
CA ASP A 40 -10.42 11.32 26.33
C ASP A 40 -11.01 12.26 25.28
N TRP A 41 -10.75 11.96 24.01
CA TRP A 41 -11.38 12.61 22.85
C TRP A 41 -12.67 11.89 22.41
N THR A 42 -12.92 10.69 22.95
CA THR A 42 -14.10 9.91 22.59
C THR A 42 -15.37 10.43 23.28
N ASN A 43 -16.52 9.98 22.79
CA ASN A 43 -17.81 10.26 23.42
C ASN A 43 -18.06 9.49 24.75
N GLU A 44 -17.12 8.67 25.23
CA GLU A 44 -17.28 7.91 26.49
C GLU A 44 -17.07 8.77 27.76
N LYS A 45 -16.37 9.91 27.64
CA LYS A 45 -16.10 10.87 28.72
C LYS A 45 -15.37 10.26 29.93
N THR A 46 -14.48 9.31 29.67
CA THR A 46 -13.62 8.71 30.68
C THR A 46 -12.27 8.29 30.07
N PRO A 47 -11.13 8.70 30.65
CA PRO A 47 -9.81 8.29 30.16
C PRO A 47 -9.42 6.86 30.55
N ASN A 48 -10.26 6.17 31.35
CA ASN A 48 -9.99 4.82 31.83
C ASN A 48 -10.04 3.81 30.66
N ASP A 49 -9.14 2.83 30.70
CA ASP A 49 -9.09 1.78 29.69
C ASP A 49 -10.23 0.76 29.90
N GLY A 50 -11.14 0.68 28.94
CA GLY A 50 -12.25 -0.27 28.95
C GLY A 50 -11.94 -1.63 28.28
N LEU A 51 -10.74 -1.79 27.70
CA LEU A 51 -10.38 -2.94 26.84
C LEU A 51 -9.02 -3.56 27.23
N GLY A 52 -8.13 -2.76 27.83
CA GLY A 52 -6.81 -3.16 28.31
C GLY A 52 -5.68 -3.00 27.28
N HIS A 53 -5.97 -2.65 26.02
CA HIS A 53 -4.97 -2.56 24.95
C HIS A 53 -4.01 -1.38 25.21
N GLY A 54 -4.54 -0.16 25.39
CA GLY A 54 -3.73 1.02 25.72
C GLY A 54 -2.93 0.86 27.02
N THR A 55 -3.48 0.17 28.00
CA THR A 55 -2.77 -0.21 29.24
C THR A 55 -1.57 -1.12 28.97
N PHE A 56 -1.72 -2.13 28.12
CA PHE A 56 -0.65 -3.04 27.74
C PHE A 56 0.42 -2.33 26.91
N VAL A 57 0.00 -1.52 25.93
CA VAL A 57 0.85 -0.69 25.06
C VAL A 57 1.69 0.29 25.88
N ALA A 58 1.08 1.05 26.79
CA ALA A 58 1.80 1.93 27.71
C ALA A 58 2.74 1.14 28.63
N GLY A 59 2.35 -0.07 29.04
CA GLY A 59 3.16 -0.97 29.87
C GLY A 59 4.49 -1.36 29.21
N LEU A 60 4.48 -1.69 27.92
CA LEU A 60 5.71 -2.00 27.17
C LEU A 60 6.65 -0.79 27.04
N ILE A 61 6.10 0.43 27.02
CA ILE A 61 6.87 1.67 26.98
C ILE A 61 7.46 1.99 28.36
N SER A 62 6.67 1.98 29.43
CA SER A 62 7.06 2.58 30.73
C SER A 62 6.67 1.78 31.98
N GLY A 63 6.28 0.52 31.85
CA GLY A 63 5.91 -0.32 32.98
C GLY A 63 7.07 -0.49 33.96
N THR A 64 6.80 -0.32 35.25
CA THR A 64 7.78 -0.44 36.33
C THR A 64 7.69 -1.76 37.09
N SER A 65 6.99 -2.76 36.55
CA SER A 65 6.94 -4.12 37.08
C SER A 65 8.28 -4.83 36.86
N GLU A 66 8.69 -5.67 37.81
CA GLU A 66 9.86 -6.55 37.63
C GLU A 66 9.51 -7.78 36.77
N GLU A 67 8.24 -8.19 36.73
CA GLU A 67 7.77 -9.33 35.93
C GLU A 67 7.59 -8.96 34.45
N CYS A 68 7.02 -7.79 34.17
CA CYS A 68 6.87 -7.24 32.82
C CYS A 68 7.35 -5.78 32.74
N PRO A 69 8.68 -5.55 32.75
CA PRO A 69 9.25 -4.20 32.67
C PRO A 69 9.07 -3.59 31.27
N GLY A 70 8.67 -2.32 31.25
CA GLY A 70 8.76 -1.49 30.05
C GLY A 70 10.18 -0.99 29.79
N PHE A 71 10.47 -0.59 28.56
CA PHE A 71 11.81 -0.15 28.16
C PHE A 71 12.27 1.16 28.82
N ALA A 72 11.35 2.09 29.04
CA ALA A 72 11.60 3.46 29.48
C ALA A 72 10.76 3.80 30.74
N PRO A 73 11.01 3.14 31.90
CA PRO A 73 10.18 3.27 33.11
C PRO A 73 10.22 4.64 33.80
N ALA A 74 11.09 5.56 33.35
CA ALA A 74 11.16 6.95 33.80
C ALA A 74 10.71 7.97 32.72
N ALA A 75 10.16 7.49 31.59
CA ALA A 75 9.54 8.36 30.59
C ALA A 75 8.27 9.01 31.13
N SER A 76 7.98 10.22 30.66
CA SER A 76 6.77 10.96 30.98
C SER A 76 5.65 10.58 30.01
N ILE A 77 4.64 9.86 30.50
CA ILE A 77 3.59 9.32 29.65
C ILE A 77 2.35 10.22 29.64
N HIS A 78 1.87 10.47 28.44
CA HIS A 78 0.62 11.17 28.14
C HIS A 78 -0.33 10.19 27.44
N ILE A 79 -1.50 9.94 28.02
CA ILE A 79 -2.47 8.99 27.47
C ILE A 79 -3.56 9.74 26.71
N TYR A 80 -3.65 9.46 25.41
CA TYR A 80 -4.63 10.00 24.49
C TYR A 80 -5.64 8.89 24.17
N LYS A 81 -6.78 8.88 24.85
CA LYS A 81 -7.85 7.94 24.51
C LYS A 81 -8.58 8.45 23.27
N VAL A 82 -8.36 7.74 22.17
CA VAL A 82 -8.98 7.99 20.86
C VAL A 82 -9.78 6.78 20.36
N PHE A 83 -9.78 5.66 21.09
CA PHE A 83 -10.67 4.52 20.84
C PHE A 83 -11.68 4.35 21.96
N THR A 84 -12.94 4.14 21.59
CA THR A 84 -13.99 3.69 22.52
C THR A 84 -13.74 2.23 22.93
N LYS A 85 -14.37 1.75 24.01
CA LYS A 85 -14.37 0.31 24.36
C LYS A 85 -15.02 -0.60 23.29
N LYS A 86 -15.73 -0.01 22.32
CA LYS A 86 -16.28 -0.69 21.14
C LYS A 86 -15.34 -0.64 19.93
N GLN A 87 -14.09 -0.18 20.11
CA GLN A 87 -13.09 0.02 19.07
C GLN A 87 -13.47 1.03 17.96
N VAL A 88 -14.55 1.80 18.14
CA VAL A 88 -14.86 2.96 17.28
C VAL A 88 -13.87 4.09 17.57
N SER A 89 -13.36 4.71 16.51
CA SER A 89 -12.55 5.93 16.48
C SER A 89 -12.92 6.79 15.27
N TYR A 90 -12.47 8.04 15.22
CA TYR A 90 -12.68 8.97 14.12
C TYR A 90 -11.42 9.80 13.87
N THR A 91 -11.09 10.11 12.60
CA THR A 91 -9.96 10.99 12.23
C THR A 91 -9.97 12.31 13.02
N SER A 92 -11.13 12.94 13.20
CA SER A 92 -11.25 14.20 13.94
C SER A 92 -10.72 14.13 15.38
N TRP A 93 -10.94 13.01 16.08
CA TRP A 93 -10.38 12.79 17.42
C TRP A 93 -8.85 12.72 17.40
N PHE A 94 -8.27 12.09 16.38
CA PHE A 94 -6.81 12.12 16.19
C PHE A 94 -6.30 13.52 15.87
N LEU A 95 -6.93 14.27 14.96
CA LEU A 95 -6.48 15.62 14.59
C LEU A 95 -6.45 16.55 15.81
N ASP A 96 -7.49 16.53 16.65
CA ASP A 96 -7.53 17.33 17.89
C ASP A 96 -6.52 16.84 18.93
N ALA A 97 -6.36 15.52 19.10
CA ALA A 97 -5.38 14.92 20.00
C ALA A 97 -3.93 15.22 19.56
N PHE A 98 -3.67 15.24 18.25
CA PHE A 98 -2.39 15.62 17.66
C PHE A 98 -2.07 17.10 17.87
N ASN A 99 -3.05 18.00 17.71
CA ASN A 99 -2.89 19.41 18.07
C ASN A 99 -2.51 19.57 19.56
N HIS A 100 -3.14 18.81 20.46
CA HIS A 100 -2.78 18.80 21.88
C HIS A 100 -1.39 18.22 22.13
N ALA A 101 -0.97 17.18 21.40
CA ALA A 101 0.38 16.62 21.49
C ALA A 101 1.48 17.60 21.06
N ILE A 102 1.24 18.40 20.01
CA ILE A 102 2.12 19.50 19.61
C ILE A 102 2.21 20.54 20.74
N MET A 103 1.06 20.99 21.27
CA MET A 103 1.01 21.96 22.38
C MET A 103 1.72 21.46 23.66
N ARG A 104 1.67 20.14 23.93
CA ARG A 104 2.37 19.50 25.05
C ARG A 104 3.86 19.25 24.79
N GLY A 105 4.32 19.42 23.54
CA GLY A 105 5.69 19.13 23.12
C GLY A 105 6.07 17.67 23.29
N ILE A 106 5.15 16.75 22.96
CA ILE A 106 5.42 15.31 22.96
C ILE A 106 6.62 15.00 22.05
N ASN A 107 7.52 14.10 22.46
CA ASN A 107 8.70 13.73 21.67
C ASN A 107 8.42 12.53 20.77
N ILE A 108 7.67 11.54 21.28
CA ILE A 108 7.34 10.31 20.58
C ILE A 108 5.83 10.10 20.65
N ILE A 109 5.19 9.83 19.52
CA ILE A 109 3.80 9.36 19.48
C ILE A 109 3.81 7.89 19.04
N ASN A 110 3.21 7.05 19.88
CA ASN A 110 3.00 5.64 19.58
C ASN A 110 1.57 5.42 19.06
N LEU A 111 1.48 4.96 17.81
CA LEU A 111 0.25 4.53 17.15
C LEU A 111 0.25 2.99 17.08
N SER A 112 -0.27 2.32 18.11
CA SER A 112 -0.46 0.86 18.13
C SER A 112 -1.69 0.42 17.32
N ILE A 113 -1.98 1.17 16.26
CA ILE A 113 -3.22 1.15 15.49
C ILE A 113 -2.91 1.40 14.02
N GLY A 114 -3.82 0.99 13.15
CA GLY A 114 -3.82 1.31 11.74
C GLY A 114 -5.09 0.78 11.09
N GLY A 115 -5.42 1.29 9.92
CA GLY A 115 -6.52 0.80 9.09
C GLY A 115 -6.08 0.68 7.64
N PRO A 116 -6.99 0.32 6.72
CA PRO A 116 -6.75 0.48 5.28
C PRO A 116 -6.27 1.91 5.01
N ASP A 117 -5.34 2.07 4.06
CA ASP A 117 -5.02 3.40 3.58
C ASP A 117 -6.23 3.94 2.81
N PHE A 118 -6.83 5.01 3.33
CA PHE A 118 -7.90 5.75 2.64
C PHE A 118 -7.37 7.03 1.98
N THR A 119 -6.06 7.26 2.00
CA THR A 119 -5.41 8.54 1.67
C THR A 119 -6.12 9.73 2.32
N ASP A 120 -6.52 9.60 3.59
CA ASP A 120 -7.14 10.66 4.40
C ASP A 120 -6.18 11.85 4.46
N ARG A 121 -6.35 12.78 3.51
CA ARG A 121 -5.38 13.85 3.27
C ARG A 121 -5.22 14.76 4.49
N PRO A 122 -6.29 15.17 5.21
CA PRO A 122 -6.18 15.83 6.51
C PRO A 122 -5.35 15.06 7.53
N PHE A 123 -5.50 13.73 7.64
CA PHE A 123 -4.71 12.90 8.55
C PHE A 123 -3.22 12.85 8.11
N MET A 124 -2.95 12.72 6.81
CA MET A 124 -1.59 12.72 6.24
C MET A 124 -0.87 14.06 6.40
N ASP A 125 -1.54 15.18 6.10
CA ASP A 125 -0.99 16.51 6.29
C ASP A 125 -0.68 16.77 7.78
N LYS A 126 -1.50 16.25 8.70
CA LYS A 126 -1.24 16.31 10.15
C LYS A 126 -0.08 15.40 10.58
N VAL A 127 0.09 14.22 9.98
CA VAL A 127 1.26 13.34 10.17
C VAL A 127 2.55 14.06 9.78
N TRP A 128 2.57 14.77 8.65
CA TRP A 128 3.72 15.58 8.26
C TRP A 128 3.92 16.80 9.17
N GLU A 129 2.86 17.47 9.62
CA GLU A 129 2.97 18.58 10.58
C GLU A 129 3.61 18.12 11.92
N LEU A 130 3.21 16.96 12.44
CA LEU A 130 3.81 16.35 13.64
C LEU A 130 5.30 16.07 13.43
N SER A 131 5.64 15.41 12.32
CA SER A 131 7.02 15.10 11.95
C SER A 131 7.86 16.38 11.79
N ALA A 132 7.28 17.43 11.20
CA ALA A 132 7.91 18.74 11.03
C ALA A 132 8.12 19.49 12.36
N ASN A 133 7.26 19.28 13.35
CA ASN A 133 7.44 19.78 14.72
C ASN A 133 8.43 18.93 15.55
N GLY A 134 9.14 17.97 14.93
CA GLY A 134 10.12 17.10 15.58
C GLY A 134 9.51 15.94 16.36
N ILE A 135 8.20 15.68 16.21
CA ILE A 135 7.54 14.58 16.90
C ILE A 135 7.78 13.28 16.13
N ILE A 136 8.36 12.30 16.81
CA ILE A 136 8.71 11.01 16.23
C ILE A 136 7.46 10.11 16.25
N LEU A 137 6.91 9.83 15.07
CA LEU A 137 5.77 8.92 14.91
C LEU A 137 6.25 7.48 14.71
N ILE A 138 5.77 6.58 15.57
CA ILE A 138 6.07 5.14 15.52
C ILE A 138 4.73 4.39 15.46
N SER A 139 4.52 3.60 14.41
CA SER A 139 3.23 2.98 14.12
C SER A 139 3.33 1.49 13.80
N ALA A 140 2.28 0.73 14.14
CA ALA A 140 2.15 -0.68 13.83
C ALA A 140 1.85 -0.90 12.34
N ILE A 141 2.59 -1.77 11.65
CA ILE A 141 2.47 -1.92 10.18
C ILE A 141 1.17 -2.62 9.70
N GLY A 142 0.40 -3.22 10.60
CA GLY A 142 -0.80 -4.01 10.31
C GLY A 142 -0.67 -5.49 10.73
N ASN A 143 -1.79 -6.21 10.76
CA ASN A 143 -1.88 -7.61 11.22
C ASN A 143 -2.43 -8.54 10.13
N ASP A 144 -2.34 -8.10 8.88
CA ASP A 144 -3.06 -8.63 7.72
C ASP A 144 -2.15 -9.49 6.82
N GLY A 145 -0.96 -9.84 7.34
CA GLY A 145 -0.06 -10.83 6.77
C GLY A 145 -0.59 -12.28 6.88
N PRO A 146 -0.02 -13.24 6.13
CA PRO A 146 1.29 -13.19 5.49
C PRO A 146 1.28 -12.76 4.00
N SER A 147 0.18 -12.25 3.49
CA SER A 147 0.10 -11.75 2.12
C SER A 147 0.80 -10.40 1.97
N PHE A 148 1.20 -10.06 0.74
CA PHE A 148 1.94 -8.84 0.42
C PHE A 148 0.96 -7.67 0.18
N GLY A 149 1.27 -6.53 0.81
CA GLY A 149 0.58 -5.23 0.81
C GLY A 149 -0.94 -5.23 0.71
N THR A 150 -1.76 -5.29 1.78
CA THR A 150 -1.59 -5.54 3.23
C THR A 150 -0.93 -4.52 4.17
N LEU A 151 -0.37 -3.39 3.72
CA LEU A 151 0.16 -2.35 4.65
C LEU A 151 -0.97 -1.48 5.20
N ASN A 152 -0.89 -1.11 6.50
CA ASN A 152 -1.90 -0.25 7.13
C ASN A 152 -1.39 1.19 7.35
N ASN A 153 -2.27 2.16 7.13
CA ASN A 153 -2.04 3.58 7.36
C ASN A 153 -2.14 3.90 8.87
N PRO A 154 -1.26 4.77 9.45
CA PRO A 154 -0.23 5.59 8.82
C PRO A 154 1.18 4.97 8.85
N ALA A 155 1.33 3.69 9.17
CA ALA A 155 2.65 3.05 9.30
C ALA A 155 3.36 2.86 7.95
N ASP A 156 2.59 2.87 6.87
CA ASP A 156 3.02 2.92 5.49
C ASP A 156 3.74 4.23 5.10
N GLN A 157 3.43 5.36 5.73
CA GLN A 157 3.96 6.68 5.38
C GLN A 157 5.46 6.80 5.61
N MET A 158 6.17 7.47 4.69
CA MET A 158 7.63 7.55 4.75
C MET A 158 8.18 8.36 5.93
N ASP A 159 7.44 9.35 6.45
CA ASP A 159 7.85 10.09 7.65
C ASP A 159 7.49 9.37 8.97
N VAL A 160 6.67 8.30 8.93
CA VAL A 160 6.32 7.47 10.09
C VAL A 160 7.26 6.26 10.15
N ILE A 161 7.74 5.90 11.34
CA ILE A 161 8.50 4.67 11.57
C ILE A 161 7.50 3.51 11.67
N GLY A 162 7.34 2.75 10.58
CA GLY A 162 6.46 1.61 10.48
C GLY A 162 7.16 0.33 10.99
N VAL A 163 6.54 -0.33 11.97
CA VAL A 163 7.15 -1.45 12.70
C VAL A 163 6.40 -2.76 12.45
N GLY A 164 7.10 -3.74 11.88
CA GLY A 164 6.61 -5.11 11.74
C GLY A 164 6.97 -6.03 12.91
N GLY A 165 6.38 -7.23 12.92
CA GLY A 165 6.46 -8.18 14.04
C GLY A 165 7.34 -9.40 13.76
N VAL A 166 8.21 -9.74 14.71
CA VAL A 166 8.88 -11.04 14.80
C VAL A 166 8.47 -11.80 16.07
N ASN A 167 8.71 -13.11 16.08
CA ASN A 167 8.58 -13.95 17.27
C ASN A 167 9.86 -13.94 18.13
N SER A 168 9.83 -14.67 19.25
CA SER A 168 10.96 -14.79 20.19
C SER A 168 12.23 -15.41 19.57
N GLU A 169 12.09 -16.16 18.47
CA GLU A 169 13.17 -16.83 17.74
C GLU A 169 13.78 -15.92 16.66
N GLY A 170 13.24 -14.71 16.48
CA GLY A 170 13.66 -13.78 15.43
C GLY A 170 13.07 -14.06 14.03
N ARG A 171 12.10 -14.98 13.93
CA ARG A 171 11.40 -15.28 12.69
C ARG A 171 10.23 -14.32 12.48
N MET A 172 9.93 -13.97 11.22
CA MET A 172 8.79 -13.11 10.87
C MET A 172 7.48 -13.68 11.44
N ALA A 173 6.72 -12.86 12.15
CA ALA A 173 5.41 -13.26 12.65
C ALA A 173 4.42 -13.35 11.48
N ARG A 174 3.67 -14.46 11.39
CA ARG A 174 2.76 -14.71 10.23
C ARG A 174 1.75 -13.60 10.00
N PHE A 175 1.23 -12.99 11.07
CA PHE A 175 0.28 -11.87 10.98
C PHE A 175 0.94 -10.55 10.54
N SER A 176 2.26 -10.39 10.60
CA SER A 176 2.88 -9.10 10.28
C SER A 176 2.60 -8.75 8.83
N SER A 177 1.89 -7.64 8.62
CA SER A 177 1.69 -7.01 7.31
C SER A 177 3.01 -6.73 6.61
N ARG A 178 2.96 -6.70 5.28
CA ARG A 178 4.12 -6.74 4.38
C ARG A 178 3.94 -5.71 3.28
N GLY A 179 5.02 -5.12 2.80
CA GLY A 179 4.99 -4.20 1.66
C GLY A 179 4.72 -4.89 0.32
N MET A 180 4.83 -4.16 -0.80
CA MET A 180 5.25 -2.75 -0.91
C MET A 180 4.12 -1.75 -0.64
N THR A 181 4.40 -0.44 -0.74
CA THR A 181 3.36 0.59 -0.67
C THR A 181 2.41 0.52 -1.87
N ILE A 182 1.11 0.39 -1.60
CA ILE A 182 0.11 0.06 -2.62
C ILE A 182 -0.27 1.25 -3.52
N TRP A 183 -0.29 2.47 -2.98
CA TRP A 183 -0.67 3.66 -3.77
C TRP A 183 0.32 3.97 -4.91
N GLU A 184 1.51 3.36 -4.96
CA GLU A 184 2.50 3.51 -6.04
C GLU A 184 2.45 2.38 -7.08
N LEU A 185 1.60 1.36 -6.90
CA LEU A 185 1.52 0.19 -7.77
C LEU A 185 0.99 0.48 -9.20
N PRO A 186 0.03 1.38 -9.44
CA PRO A 186 -0.38 1.71 -10.81
C PRO A 186 0.73 2.41 -11.62
N ASP A 187 1.68 3.08 -10.95
CA ASP A 187 2.90 3.61 -11.54
C ASP A 187 3.99 2.53 -11.76
N GLY A 188 3.71 1.28 -11.35
CA GLY A 188 4.47 0.05 -11.63
C GLY A 188 5.14 -0.61 -10.42
N TYR A 189 5.55 0.14 -9.39
CA TYR A 189 6.28 -0.41 -8.22
C TYR A 189 6.15 0.48 -6.98
N GLY A 190 5.89 -0.11 -5.81
CA GLY A 190 5.89 0.58 -4.52
C GLY A 190 7.27 0.72 -3.85
N ARG A 191 7.30 1.47 -2.74
CA ARG A 191 8.46 1.66 -1.84
C ARG A 191 8.53 0.59 -0.75
N ALA A 192 9.72 0.44 -0.18
CA ALA A 192 10.00 -0.51 0.90
C ALA A 192 9.37 -0.09 2.23
N LYS A 193 8.54 -0.99 2.80
CA LYS A 193 7.96 -0.95 4.14
C LYS A 193 7.75 -2.40 4.63
N PRO A 194 7.81 -2.70 5.95
CA PRO A 194 8.08 -1.81 7.08
C PRO A 194 9.49 -1.20 7.05
N ASP A 195 9.77 -0.21 7.92
CA ASP A 195 11.13 0.33 8.07
C ASP A 195 12.04 -0.67 8.82
N VAL A 196 11.51 -1.25 9.89
CA VAL A 196 12.18 -2.20 10.80
C VAL A 196 11.17 -3.17 11.42
N VAL A 197 11.66 -4.24 12.04
CA VAL A 197 10.83 -5.19 12.79
C VAL A 197 11.29 -5.37 14.24
N SER A 198 10.35 -5.71 15.12
CA SER A 198 10.61 -5.93 16.54
C SER A 198 9.73 -7.04 17.11
N TYR A 199 9.98 -7.46 18.35
CA TYR A 199 9.22 -8.50 19.02
C TYR A 199 7.73 -8.12 19.09
N GLY A 200 6.90 -8.88 18.38
CA GLY A 200 5.45 -8.65 18.27
C GLY A 200 4.60 -9.88 18.55
N ALA A 201 5.17 -11.09 18.57
CA ALA A 201 4.43 -12.31 18.93
C ALA A 201 4.76 -12.79 20.34
N SER A 202 3.72 -13.10 21.12
CA SER A 202 3.79 -13.65 22.48
C SER A 202 4.64 -12.82 23.46
N VAL A 203 4.46 -11.50 23.46
CA VAL A 203 5.17 -10.58 24.36
C VAL A 203 4.39 -10.40 25.66
N LEU A 204 5.09 -10.45 26.79
CA LEU A 204 4.53 -10.20 28.12
C LEU A 204 4.51 -8.69 28.44
N GLY A 205 3.38 -8.19 28.95
CA GLY A 205 3.17 -6.77 29.26
C GLY A 205 2.02 -6.55 30.24
N SER A 206 1.79 -5.30 30.66
CA SER A 206 0.80 -4.95 31.69
C SER A 206 -0.63 -5.42 31.37
N ALA A 207 -1.30 -6.01 32.37
CA ALA A 207 -2.70 -6.42 32.32
C ALA A 207 -3.60 -5.46 33.12
N LEU A 208 -4.86 -5.30 32.68
CA LEU A 208 -5.78 -4.30 33.23
C LEU A 208 -6.12 -4.50 34.72
N ASP A 209 -5.97 -5.73 35.23
CA ASP A 209 -6.16 -6.11 36.63
C ASP A 209 -4.94 -5.78 37.53
N GLY A 210 -3.87 -5.24 36.97
CA GLY A 210 -2.63 -4.91 37.67
C GLY A 210 -1.55 -5.99 37.61
N GLY A 211 -1.81 -7.14 36.96
CA GLY A 211 -0.81 -8.18 36.69
C GLY A 211 -0.08 -8.00 35.35
N CYS A 212 0.48 -9.10 34.84
CA CYS A 212 1.05 -9.20 33.50
C CYS A 212 0.24 -10.18 32.64
N ARG A 213 0.13 -9.92 31.33
CA ARG A 213 -0.52 -10.77 30.33
C ARG A 213 0.32 -10.88 29.06
N VAL A 214 0.03 -11.85 28.21
CA VAL A 214 0.71 -12.04 26.91
C VAL A 214 -0.21 -11.61 25.77
N LEU A 215 0.30 -10.83 24.81
CA LEU A 215 -0.39 -10.50 23.56
C LEU A 215 0.52 -10.71 22.34
N SER A 216 -0.11 -10.74 21.16
CA SER A 216 0.53 -10.78 19.85
C SER A 216 -0.10 -9.74 18.91
N GLY A 217 0.73 -9.09 18.11
CA GLY A 217 0.33 -8.13 17.08
C GLY A 217 1.46 -7.16 16.73
N THR A 218 1.38 -6.47 15.61
CA THR A 218 2.31 -5.36 15.31
C THR A 218 2.03 -4.14 16.19
N SER A 219 0.81 -4.04 16.73
CA SER A 219 0.43 -3.15 17.85
C SER A 219 1.22 -3.40 19.15
N VAL A 220 1.86 -4.57 19.27
CA VAL A 220 2.80 -4.95 20.34
C VAL A 220 4.23 -4.59 19.96
N ALA A 221 4.59 -4.72 18.67
CA ALA A 221 5.93 -4.40 18.18
C ALA A 221 6.22 -2.88 18.16
N SER A 222 5.25 -2.03 17.79
CA SER A 222 5.44 -0.57 17.80
C SER A 222 5.78 0.01 19.19
N PRO A 223 5.11 -0.34 20.31
CA PRO A 223 5.47 0.20 21.63
C PRO A 223 6.78 -0.36 22.19
N VAL A 224 7.20 -1.56 21.77
CA VAL A 224 8.55 -2.05 22.03
C VAL A 224 9.59 -1.11 21.40
N VAL A 225 9.36 -0.67 20.14
CA VAL A 225 10.23 0.31 19.49
C VAL A 225 10.09 1.70 20.11
N SER A 226 8.88 2.17 20.43
CA SER A 226 8.67 3.47 21.10
C SER A 226 9.36 3.56 22.46
N GLY A 227 9.29 2.50 23.26
CA GLY A 227 10.01 2.39 24.52
C GLY A 227 11.53 2.31 24.33
N ALA A 228 12.00 1.54 23.35
CA ALA A 228 13.42 1.47 23.00
C ALA A 228 13.98 2.82 22.53
N VAL A 229 13.23 3.58 21.72
CA VAL A 229 13.58 4.95 21.30
C VAL A 229 13.55 5.91 22.49
N ALA A 230 12.54 5.86 23.37
CA ALA A 230 12.51 6.70 24.57
C ALA A 230 13.71 6.44 25.50
N LEU A 231 14.07 5.17 25.69
CA LEU A 231 15.27 4.78 26.43
C LEU A 231 16.54 5.32 25.77
N MET A 232 16.68 5.15 24.45
CA MET A 232 17.81 5.64 23.65
C MET A 232 17.96 7.18 23.74
N LEU A 233 16.87 7.93 23.52
CA LEU A 233 16.88 9.39 23.56
C LEU A 233 17.27 9.94 24.94
N SER A 234 16.93 9.25 26.04
CA SER A 234 17.33 9.70 27.38
C SER A 234 18.85 9.71 27.62
N GLY A 235 19.63 9.08 26.74
CA GLY A 235 21.11 9.16 26.71
C GLY A 235 21.69 10.08 25.64
N ILE A 236 20.86 10.86 24.94
CA ILE A 236 21.27 11.81 23.89
C ILE A 236 20.97 13.23 24.37
N GLU A 237 21.99 13.94 24.87
CA GLU A 237 21.86 15.29 25.43
C GLU A 237 21.43 16.34 24.37
N ASP A 238 21.90 16.19 23.13
CA ASP A 238 21.53 17.07 22.02
C ASP A 238 20.11 16.76 21.53
N ARG A 239 19.16 17.57 22.02
CA ARG A 239 17.74 17.49 21.65
C ARG A 239 17.45 17.86 20.19
N THR A 240 18.38 18.47 19.45
CA THR A 240 18.17 18.73 18.02
C THR A 240 18.15 17.42 17.20
N LEU A 241 18.76 16.36 17.74
CA LEU A 241 18.76 15.00 17.17
C LEU A 241 17.48 14.21 17.48
N TRP A 242 16.57 14.74 18.29
CA TRP A 242 15.31 14.08 18.67
C TRP A 242 14.23 14.39 17.63
N ASN A 243 14.40 13.89 16.40
CA ASN A 243 13.48 14.10 15.29
C ASN A 243 13.31 12.83 14.43
N ALA A 244 12.26 12.79 13.62
CA ALA A 244 11.89 11.61 12.83
C ALA A 244 12.99 11.16 11.86
N GLY A 245 13.65 12.10 11.16
CA GLY A 245 14.75 11.80 10.23
C GLY A 245 15.91 11.09 10.93
N VAL A 246 16.49 11.70 11.96
CA VAL A 246 17.66 11.15 12.67
C VAL A 246 17.34 9.82 13.37
N VAL A 247 16.17 9.70 14.00
CA VAL A 247 15.78 8.46 14.69
C VAL A 247 15.48 7.33 13.68
N LYS A 248 14.82 7.63 12.55
CA LYS A 248 14.62 6.64 11.49
C LYS A 248 15.96 6.15 10.91
N GLN A 249 16.90 7.06 10.65
CA GLN A 249 18.27 6.68 10.27
C GLN A 249 18.91 5.76 11.30
N ALA A 250 18.85 6.11 12.59
CA ALA A 250 19.44 5.29 13.65
C ALA A 250 18.85 3.88 13.74
N LEU A 251 17.54 3.73 13.52
CA LEU A 251 16.89 2.42 13.52
C LEU A 251 17.23 1.60 12.27
N ILE A 252 17.24 2.20 11.08
CA ILE A 252 17.55 1.53 9.81
C ILE A 252 19.02 1.11 9.76
N GLU A 253 19.95 2.05 10.00
CA GLU A 253 21.40 1.82 9.97
C GLU A 253 21.87 0.95 11.15
N GLY A 254 21.10 0.96 12.24
CA GLY A 254 21.34 0.12 13.41
C GLY A 254 20.79 -1.31 13.28
N ALA A 255 19.89 -1.57 12.33
CA ALA A 255 19.15 -2.84 12.25
C ALA A 255 20.05 -4.06 11.95
N LEU A 256 19.52 -5.24 12.29
CA LEU A 256 20.08 -6.54 11.97
C LEU A 256 19.12 -7.28 11.05
N ARG A 257 19.50 -7.44 9.77
CA ARG A 257 18.80 -8.36 8.85
C ARG A 257 18.60 -9.72 9.51
N ILE A 258 17.37 -10.23 9.44
CA ILE A 258 17.00 -11.56 9.91
C ILE A 258 17.81 -12.59 9.12
N SER A 259 18.42 -13.52 9.84
CA SER A 259 19.37 -14.50 9.28
C SER A 259 18.69 -15.70 8.62
N ASP A 260 17.39 -15.88 8.85
CA ASP A 260 16.56 -16.89 8.19
C ASP A 260 16.26 -16.45 6.74
N SER A 261 16.71 -17.24 5.77
CA SER A 261 16.98 -16.81 4.39
C SER A 261 15.75 -16.68 3.50
N ALA A 262 14.59 -16.37 4.07
CA ALA A 262 13.28 -16.32 3.39
C ALA A 262 12.65 -14.92 3.34
N ALA A 263 12.98 -14.01 4.27
CA ALA A 263 12.30 -12.73 4.41
C ALA A 263 12.87 -11.64 3.49
N SER A 264 12.04 -11.11 2.59
CA SER A 264 12.34 -9.96 1.73
C SER A 264 12.34 -8.63 2.48
N ILE A 265 12.89 -7.57 1.87
CA ILE A 265 12.87 -6.20 2.42
C ILE A 265 11.43 -5.71 2.68
N PHE A 266 10.46 -6.17 1.90
CA PHE A 266 9.05 -5.87 2.09
C PHE A 266 8.42 -6.63 3.27
N GLU A 267 9.12 -7.60 3.87
CA GLU A 267 8.69 -8.27 5.11
C GLU A 267 9.43 -7.71 6.33
N GLN A 268 10.76 -7.62 6.26
CA GLN A 268 11.61 -7.31 7.42
C GLN A 268 12.13 -5.86 7.47
N GLY A 269 11.92 -5.07 6.42
CA GLY A 269 12.52 -3.74 6.29
C GLY A 269 14.05 -3.80 6.30
N ALA A 270 14.69 -2.90 7.04
CA ALA A 270 16.13 -2.96 7.32
C ALA A 270 16.54 -4.16 8.21
N GLY A 271 15.57 -4.81 8.86
CA GLY A 271 15.75 -5.94 9.74
C GLY A 271 15.25 -5.68 11.17
N SER A 272 15.66 -6.55 12.09
CA SER A 272 15.31 -6.46 13.50
C SER A 272 16.06 -5.33 14.22
N VAL A 273 15.37 -4.56 15.07
CA VAL A 273 15.96 -3.42 15.80
C VAL A 273 17.03 -3.87 16.80
N ASP A 274 18.28 -3.46 16.58
CA ASP A 274 19.35 -3.50 17.58
C ASP A 274 19.47 -2.12 18.25
N LEU A 275 18.89 -2.04 19.45
CA LEU A 275 18.87 -0.84 20.31
C LEU A 275 20.28 -0.29 20.59
N LEU A 276 21.28 -1.15 20.75
CA LEU A 276 22.64 -0.70 21.10
C LEU A 276 23.39 -0.18 19.88
N ARG A 277 23.18 -0.76 18.70
CA ARG A 277 23.69 -0.22 17.44
C ARG A 277 23.06 1.14 17.14
N SER A 278 21.73 1.23 17.25
CA SER A 278 20.98 2.47 17.06
C SER A 278 21.47 3.58 18.01
N PHE A 279 21.66 3.26 19.29
CA PHE A 279 22.20 4.23 20.26
C PHE A 279 23.65 4.64 19.98
N LYS A 280 24.51 3.69 19.58
CA LYS A 280 25.91 3.97 19.20
C LYS A 280 25.99 4.84 17.94
N PHE A 281 25.07 4.65 16.99
CA PHE A 281 24.90 5.50 15.81
C PHE A 281 24.50 6.91 16.21
N MET A 282 23.43 7.09 17.02
CA MET A 282 23.00 8.42 17.49
C MET A 282 24.09 9.15 18.29
N ARG A 283 24.83 8.45 19.17
CA ARG A 283 25.93 9.04 19.94
C ARG A 283 27.13 9.50 19.12
N LYS A 284 27.27 9.01 17.88
CA LYS A 284 28.31 9.41 16.93
C LYS A 284 27.74 10.21 15.75
N TYR A 285 26.48 10.59 15.82
CA TYR A 285 25.74 11.11 14.68
C TYR A 285 26.36 12.41 14.14
N LYS A 286 26.39 12.51 12.81
CA LYS A 286 26.66 13.73 12.06
C LYS A 286 25.53 13.89 11.05
N PRO A 287 25.06 15.12 10.77
CA PRO A 287 24.01 15.36 9.78
C PRO A 287 24.35 14.68 8.45
N GLN A 288 23.53 13.70 8.05
CA GLN A 288 23.77 12.86 6.89
C GLN A 288 22.46 12.43 6.22
N VAL A 289 22.58 11.75 5.08
CA VAL A 289 21.45 11.21 4.31
C VAL A 289 21.58 9.70 4.24
N THR A 290 20.48 9.00 4.52
CA THR A 290 20.35 7.55 4.35
C THR A 290 19.41 7.28 3.17
N LEU A 291 19.69 6.20 2.43
CA LEU A 291 18.84 5.71 1.36
C LEU A 291 18.23 4.37 1.81
N PHE A 292 16.94 4.16 1.53
CA PHE A 292 16.24 2.92 1.86
C PHE A 292 15.43 2.42 0.64
N PRO A 293 15.79 1.26 0.03
CA PRO A 293 16.95 0.41 0.33
C PRO A 293 18.29 1.15 0.23
N SER A 294 19.34 0.63 0.86
CA SER A 294 20.68 1.26 0.82
C SER A 294 21.46 0.98 -0.47
N HIS A 295 21.03 -0.01 -1.26
CA HIS A 295 21.66 -0.45 -2.50
C HIS A 295 20.67 -1.25 -3.37
N LEU A 296 21.09 -1.58 -4.60
CA LEU A 296 20.37 -2.49 -5.48
C LEU A 296 21.32 -3.57 -6.03
N ASP A 297 21.20 -4.79 -5.53
CA ASP A 297 22.06 -5.91 -5.91
C ASP A 297 21.21 -7.11 -6.33
N SER A 298 21.26 -7.49 -7.61
CA SER A 298 20.49 -8.62 -8.12
C SER A 298 20.95 -9.98 -7.59
N LEU A 299 22.03 -10.04 -6.81
CA LEU A 299 22.47 -11.26 -6.13
C LEU A 299 22.01 -11.34 -4.66
N ASP A 300 21.44 -10.27 -4.09
CA ASP A 300 20.93 -10.23 -2.71
C ASP A 300 19.50 -10.77 -2.62
N CYS A 301 19.31 -12.04 -3.01
CA CYS A 301 18.03 -12.74 -2.96
C CYS A 301 17.90 -13.59 -1.67
N PRO A 302 16.73 -13.64 -1.03
CA PRO A 302 15.46 -13.00 -1.41
C PRO A 302 15.30 -11.56 -0.86
N TYR A 303 16.32 -10.98 -0.23
CA TYR A 303 16.18 -9.69 0.45
C TYR A 303 15.69 -8.57 -0.50
N LEU A 304 16.26 -8.47 -1.71
CA LEU A 304 15.83 -7.52 -2.75
C LEU A 304 14.84 -8.13 -3.76
N TRP A 305 14.05 -9.13 -3.38
CA TRP A 305 12.90 -9.57 -4.18
C TRP A 305 11.87 -8.42 -4.27
N PRO A 306 11.27 -8.11 -5.45
CA PRO A 306 11.34 -8.86 -6.72
C PRO A 306 12.56 -8.55 -7.59
N PHE A 307 13.24 -7.42 -7.38
CA PHE A 307 14.33 -6.92 -8.24
C PHE A 307 15.50 -7.90 -8.45
N CYS A 308 15.76 -8.80 -7.50
CA CYS A 308 16.80 -9.85 -7.63
C CYS A 308 16.32 -11.10 -8.41
N ALA A 309 15.01 -11.35 -8.51
CA ALA A 309 14.43 -12.49 -9.23
C ALA A 309 14.07 -12.18 -10.69
N ASP A 310 14.03 -10.90 -11.03
CA ASP A 310 13.62 -10.41 -12.35
C ASP A 310 14.76 -9.60 -13.00
N PRO A 311 15.50 -10.18 -13.97
CA PRO A 311 16.70 -9.58 -14.56
C PRO A 311 16.38 -8.44 -15.53
N LEU A 312 17.42 -7.82 -16.08
CA LEU A 312 17.30 -6.82 -17.15
C LEU A 312 17.82 -7.37 -18.48
N TYR A 313 17.24 -6.90 -19.59
CA TYR A 313 17.63 -7.25 -20.95
C TYR A 313 17.18 -6.17 -21.94
N ALA A 314 17.73 -6.20 -23.16
CA ALA A 314 17.46 -5.17 -24.16
C ALA A 314 16.07 -5.34 -24.80
N GLY A 315 15.38 -4.21 -25.03
CA GLY A 315 14.02 -4.19 -25.58
C GLY A 315 12.91 -4.40 -24.56
N ALA A 316 13.24 -4.53 -23.27
CA ALA A 316 12.26 -4.55 -22.18
C ALA A 316 11.75 -3.14 -21.81
N LEU A 317 10.56 -3.06 -21.22
CA LEU A 317 10.05 -1.89 -20.51
C LEU A 317 11.02 -1.49 -19.38
N PRO A 318 11.15 -0.18 -19.07
CA PRO A 318 12.01 0.28 -17.97
C PRO A 318 11.56 -0.28 -16.63
N LYS A 319 12.46 -0.99 -15.93
CA LYS A 319 12.21 -1.47 -14.57
C LYS A 319 12.35 -0.31 -13.59
N ILE A 320 11.35 -0.13 -12.73
CA ILE A 320 11.30 0.97 -11.76
C ILE A 320 11.80 0.47 -10.40
N VAL A 321 12.71 1.22 -9.77
CA VAL A 321 13.16 0.96 -8.39
C VAL A 321 13.01 2.24 -7.58
N ASN A 322 12.08 2.23 -6.62
CA ASN A 322 11.80 3.38 -5.77
C ASN A 322 12.63 3.34 -4.47
N VAL A 323 13.45 4.39 -4.28
CA VAL A 323 14.35 4.56 -3.14
C VAL A 323 13.86 5.73 -2.29
N THR A 324 13.59 5.47 -1.01
CA THR A 324 13.28 6.52 -0.03
C THR A 324 14.56 7.23 0.39
N ILE A 325 14.57 8.55 0.30
CA ILE A 325 15.64 9.41 0.80
C ILE A 325 15.24 9.87 2.20
N ILE A 326 16.11 9.65 3.19
CA ILE A 326 15.90 10.12 4.57
C ILE A 326 16.99 11.16 4.87
N SER A 327 16.61 12.43 5.00
CA SER A 327 17.52 13.51 5.39
C SER A 327 17.51 13.68 6.90
N GLY A 328 18.68 13.65 7.52
CA GLY A 328 18.89 14.21 8.86
C GLY A 328 19.67 15.54 8.83
N LEU A 329 19.69 16.23 7.67
CA LEU A 329 20.28 17.57 7.58
C LEU A 329 19.38 18.62 8.24
N SER A 330 18.09 18.61 7.90
CA SER A 330 17.02 19.43 8.52
C SER A 330 15.64 19.06 7.95
N VAL A 331 14.59 19.50 8.66
CA VAL A 331 13.14 19.38 8.37
C VAL A 331 12.66 19.94 7.02
N SER A 332 13.55 20.55 6.28
CA SER A 332 13.42 20.60 4.83
C SER A 332 14.81 20.57 4.23
N SER A 333 14.96 19.83 3.15
CA SER A 333 16.17 19.74 2.34
C SER A 333 15.78 19.77 0.86
N ARG A 334 16.73 19.92 -0.05
CA ARG A 334 16.51 19.73 -1.48
C ARG A 334 17.65 18.95 -2.10
N ILE A 335 17.36 18.28 -3.21
CA ILE A 335 18.39 17.73 -4.08
C ILE A 335 19.08 18.92 -4.77
N GLU A 336 20.41 18.99 -4.72
CA GLU A 336 21.17 20.15 -5.22
C GLU A 336 21.20 20.19 -6.75
N GLU A 337 21.45 19.04 -7.36
CA GLU A 337 21.56 18.78 -8.80
C GLU A 337 20.99 17.39 -9.10
N PRO A 338 20.60 17.06 -10.34
CA PRO A 338 20.11 15.74 -10.71
C PRO A 338 21.04 14.60 -10.25
N PRO A 339 20.51 13.41 -9.90
CA PRO A 339 21.33 12.25 -9.57
C PRO A 339 22.29 11.91 -10.72
N VAL A 340 23.52 11.53 -10.41
CA VAL A 340 24.56 11.22 -11.40
C VAL A 340 24.83 9.72 -11.44
N TRP A 341 24.74 9.12 -12.62
CA TRP A 341 25.14 7.73 -12.84
C TRP A 341 26.66 7.62 -12.98
N GLU A 342 27.29 6.86 -12.07
CA GLU A 342 28.74 6.62 -12.03
C GLU A 342 29.04 5.12 -12.24
N PRO A 343 29.07 4.63 -13.50
CA PRO A 343 29.44 3.26 -13.82
C PRO A 343 30.94 3.00 -13.55
N PHE A 344 31.27 1.79 -13.09
CA PHE A 344 32.66 1.39 -12.77
C PHE A 344 33.46 0.86 -13.98
N SER A 345 32.86 0.87 -15.18
CA SER A 345 33.51 0.54 -16.44
C SER A 345 32.79 1.19 -17.62
N THR A 346 33.50 1.39 -18.74
CA THR A 346 32.91 1.87 -20.01
C THR A 346 31.86 0.90 -20.55
N GLU A 347 32.05 -0.41 -20.34
CA GLU A 347 31.07 -1.45 -20.69
C GLU A 347 29.76 -1.25 -19.90
N SER A 348 29.85 -1.07 -18.58
CA SER A 348 28.69 -0.74 -17.73
C SER A 348 27.98 0.57 -18.15
N ALA A 349 28.71 1.54 -18.68
CA ALA A 349 28.16 2.79 -19.21
C ALA A 349 27.39 2.59 -20.53
N ASN A 350 27.86 1.70 -21.40
CA ASN A 350 27.28 1.47 -22.72
C ASN A 350 26.08 0.51 -22.69
N VAL A 351 26.06 -0.43 -21.74
CA VAL A 351 25.01 -1.46 -21.57
C VAL A 351 23.77 -0.89 -20.87
N LEU A 352 23.94 -0.21 -19.73
CA LEU A 352 22.82 0.19 -18.87
C LEU A 352 22.45 1.67 -19.07
N ARG A 353 21.19 1.90 -19.42
CA ARG A 353 20.56 3.22 -19.51
C ARG A 353 19.72 3.45 -18.24
N ILE A 354 19.94 4.59 -17.60
CA ILE A 354 19.21 5.01 -16.40
C ILE A 354 18.57 6.37 -16.66
N SER A 355 17.30 6.52 -16.31
CA SER A 355 16.66 7.82 -16.11
C SER A 355 16.18 7.95 -14.66
N PHE A 356 15.97 9.18 -14.19
CA PHE A 356 15.57 9.45 -12.80
C PHE A 356 14.27 10.26 -12.75
N SER A 357 13.43 9.96 -11.74
CA SER A 357 12.45 10.89 -11.18
C SER A 357 12.74 11.03 -9.69
N TYR A 358 12.61 12.23 -9.11
CA TYR A 358 12.98 12.46 -7.72
C TYR A 358 12.23 13.65 -7.11
N SER A 359 12.09 13.64 -5.78
CA SER A 359 11.48 14.75 -5.05
C SER A 359 12.38 16.01 -5.09
N PRO A 360 11.95 17.14 -5.67
CA PRO A 360 12.78 18.35 -5.72
C PRO A 360 13.02 18.92 -4.31
N GLN A 361 12.03 18.75 -3.43
CA GLN A 361 12.11 19.06 -2.00
C GLN A 361 11.93 17.77 -1.20
N ILE A 362 12.78 17.60 -0.19
CA ILE A 362 12.67 16.57 0.85
C ILE A 362 11.98 17.27 2.03
N TRP A 363 10.79 16.81 2.39
CA TRP A 363 9.95 17.41 3.42
C TRP A 363 8.92 16.41 3.95
N PRO A 364 8.69 16.33 5.28
CA PRO A 364 9.50 16.96 6.33
C PRO A 364 10.92 16.38 6.41
N TRP A 365 11.07 15.06 6.60
CA TRP A 365 12.39 14.42 6.65
C TRP A 365 12.64 13.42 5.53
N THR A 366 11.60 13.04 4.77
CA THR A 366 11.73 12.10 3.67
C THR A 366 11.43 12.69 2.28
N GLY A 367 11.94 11.99 1.27
CA GLY A 367 11.73 12.24 -0.15
C GLY A 367 11.97 10.94 -0.93
N PHE A 368 12.08 11.02 -2.26
CA PHE A 368 12.26 9.83 -3.09
C PHE A 368 13.22 10.06 -4.26
N MET A 369 13.81 8.96 -4.73
CA MET A 369 14.48 8.82 -6.01
C MET A 369 14.01 7.51 -6.65
N ALA A 370 13.33 7.63 -7.80
CA ALA A 370 12.88 6.54 -8.64
C ALA A 370 13.89 6.31 -9.77
N LEU A 371 14.35 5.07 -9.93
CA LEU A 371 15.28 4.65 -10.96
C LEU A 371 14.52 3.97 -12.09
N PHE A 372 14.70 4.44 -13.33
CA PHE A 372 14.12 3.81 -14.52
C PHE A 372 15.24 3.11 -15.29
N LEU A 373 15.31 1.79 -15.17
CA LEU A 373 16.43 0.97 -15.63
C LEU A 373 16.07 0.25 -16.93
N SER A 374 16.84 0.48 -17.99
CA SER A 374 16.69 -0.20 -19.28
C SER A 374 18.04 -0.57 -19.88
N VAL A 375 18.10 -1.58 -20.74
CA VAL A 375 19.35 -1.98 -21.42
C VAL A 375 19.37 -1.39 -22.84
N ASN A 376 20.53 -0.92 -23.26
CA ASN A 376 20.74 -0.41 -24.61
C ASN A 376 20.40 -1.49 -25.67
N SER A 377 19.59 -1.14 -26.66
CA SER A 377 19.13 -2.03 -27.75
C SER A 377 20.26 -2.69 -28.54
N GLU A 378 21.43 -2.05 -28.61
CA GLU A 378 22.63 -2.61 -29.25
C GLU A 378 23.22 -3.81 -28.49
N HIS A 379 22.84 -4.02 -27.24
CA HIS A 379 23.39 -5.03 -26.32
C HIS A 379 22.41 -6.21 -26.10
N SER A 380 21.58 -6.54 -27.09
CA SER A 380 20.58 -7.63 -27.01
C SER A 380 21.15 -9.04 -26.80
N SER A 381 22.42 -9.26 -27.12
CA SER A 381 23.14 -10.52 -26.86
C SER A 381 24.02 -10.48 -25.61
N TYR A 382 24.07 -9.36 -24.90
CA TYR A 382 24.94 -9.19 -23.74
C TYR A 382 24.55 -10.11 -22.59
N THR A 383 25.55 -10.65 -21.89
CA THR A 383 25.36 -11.36 -20.64
C THR A 383 26.49 -11.02 -19.67
N GLY A 384 26.13 -10.69 -18.43
CA GLY A 384 27.10 -10.29 -17.42
C GLY A 384 26.49 -9.42 -16.34
N ASN A 385 27.34 -8.93 -15.44
CA ASN A 385 26.93 -8.01 -14.38
C ASN A 385 27.37 -6.59 -14.75
N VAL A 386 26.43 -5.65 -14.77
CA VAL A 386 26.72 -4.22 -14.76
C VAL A 386 26.95 -3.78 -13.32
N SER A 387 27.90 -2.87 -13.09
CA SER A 387 28.18 -2.34 -11.75
C SER A 387 28.56 -0.86 -11.78
N GLY A 388 28.09 -0.15 -10.75
CA GLY A 388 28.30 1.28 -10.60
C GLY A 388 27.66 1.80 -9.33
N ARG A 389 27.44 3.11 -9.27
CA ARG A 389 26.68 3.78 -8.22
C ARG A 389 25.95 5.00 -8.75
N ILE A 390 24.87 5.39 -8.10
CA ILE A 390 24.25 6.70 -8.31
C ILE A 390 24.73 7.64 -7.22
N ARG A 391 25.34 8.77 -7.61
CA ARG A 391 25.75 9.81 -6.67
C ARG A 391 24.67 10.88 -6.58
N LEU A 392 24.20 11.14 -5.37
CA LEU A 392 23.21 12.16 -5.04
C LEU A 392 23.84 13.20 -4.10
N THR A 393 23.48 14.48 -4.26
CA THR A 393 23.77 15.49 -3.24
C THR A 393 22.48 16.13 -2.74
N VAL A 394 22.33 16.14 -1.42
CA VAL A 394 21.28 16.86 -0.72
C VAL A 394 21.90 18.05 -0.01
N VAL A 395 21.24 19.21 -0.13
CA VAL A 395 21.57 20.43 0.59
C VAL A 395 20.39 20.90 1.44
N SER A 396 20.70 21.59 2.52
CA SER A 396 19.70 22.32 3.28
C SER A 396 20.25 23.65 3.81
N ASP A 397 19.32 24.54 4.18
CA ASP A 397 19.61 25.81 4.84
C ASP A 397 18.71 25.86 6.08
N HIS A 398 19.29 25.68 7.26
CA HIS A 398 18.57 25.66 8.53
C HIS A 398 18.95 26.89 9.34
N PHE A 399 18.08 27.92 9.31
CA PHE A 399 18.31 29.22 9.96
C PHE A 399 19.66 29.87 9.60
N GLY A 400 20.13 29.71 8.36
CA GLY A 400 21.41 30.23 7.87
C GLY A 400 22.58 29.25 8.00
N GLU A 401 22.41 28.12 8.70
CA GLU A 401 23.38 27.02 8.66
C GLU A 401 23.17 26.19 7.40
N LYS A 402 24.09 26.34 6.43
CA LYS A 402 24.06 25.56 5.18
C LYS A 402 24.73 24.21 5.38
N ARG A 403 23.99 23.13 5.18
CA ARG A 403 24.46 21.74 5.26
C ARG A 403 24.44 21.11 3.87
N ARG A 404 25.43 20.26 3.58
CA ARG A 404 25.58 19.55 2.30
C ARG A 404 26.10 18.14 2.53
N ALA A 405 25.34 17.14 2.11
CA ALA A 405 25.74 15.75 2.14
C ALA A 405 25.68 15.15 0.73
N THR A 406 26.78 14.55 0.29
CA THR A 406 26.84 13.74 -0.93
C THR A 406 26.87 12.26 -0.50
N ILE A 407 25.96 11.47 -1.07
CA ILE A 407 25.78 10.04 -0.80
C ILE A 407 25.86 9.24 -2.10
N ALA A 408 26.16 7.96 -2.01
CA ALA A 408 26.21 7.05 -3.14
C ALA A 408 25.31 5.82 -2.90
N PHE A 409 24.50 5.47 -3.90
CA PHE A 409 23.69 4.26 -3.95
C PHE A 409 24.38 3.23 -4.85
N PRO A 410 25.04 2.18 -4.31
CA PRO A 410 25.74 1.20 -5.13
C PRO A 410 24.75 0.24 -5.82
N MET A 411 25.11 -0.19 -7.03
CA MET A 411 24.29 -1.02 -7.89
C MET A 411 25.10 -2.15 -8.54
N ARG A 412 24.59 -3.38 -8.46
CA ARG A 412 25.06 -4.53 -9.24
C ARG A 412 23.87 -5.25 -9.85
N LEU A 413 23.82 -5.28 -11.18
CA LEU A 413 22.67 -5.76 -11.93
C LEU A 413 23.09 -6.83 -12.93
N ARG A 414 22.49 -8.02 -12.81
CA ARG A 414 22.62 -9.09 -13.79
C ARG A 414 21.80 -8.76 -15.03
N ILE A 415 22.50 -8.63 -16.15
CA ILE A 415 21.91 -8.49 -17.48
C ILE A 415 21.96 -9.87 -18.16
N ILE A 416 20.87 -10.21 -18.85
CA ILE A 416 20.78 -11.41 -19.67
C ILE A 416 20.55 -11.03 -21.14
N PRO A 417 20.81 -11.95 -22.10
CA PRO A 417 20.40 -11.76 -23.49
C PRO A 417 18.88 -11.59 -23.56
N THR A 418 18.40 -10.81 -24.52
CA THR A 418 16.97 -10.62 -24.79
C THR A 418 16.30 -11.99 -24.97
N PRO A 419 15.32 -12.37 -24.11
CA PRO A 419 14.59 -13.63 -24.23
C PRO A 419 13.87 -13.72 -25.57
N ALA A 420 13.61 -14.95 -26.02
CA ALA A 420 12.79 -15.15 -27.22
C ALA A 420 11.40 -14.54 -27.02
N ARG A 421 10.78 -14.00 -28.09
CA ARG A 421 9.41 -13.44 -28.06
C ARG A 421 8.41 -14.38 -27.38
N SER A 422 8.53 -15.69 -27.62
CA SER A 422 7.71 -16.75 -27.00
C SER A 422 7.73 -16.74 -25.46
N GLN A 423 8.82 -16.26 -24.85
CA GLN A 423 9.04 -16.22 -23.40
C GLN A 423 8.64 -14.87 -22.77
N ARG A 424 8.17 -13.89 -23.55
CA ARG A 424 7.93 -12.52 -23.07
C ARG A 424 6.43 -12.22 -22.95
N ILE A 425 6.02 -11.86 -21.75
CA ILE A 425 4.63 -11.60 -21.35
C ILE A 425 4.52 -10.13 -20.94
N LEU A 426 3.59 -9.41 -21.55
CA LEU A 426 3.20 -8.06 -21.13
C LEU A 426 2.03 -8.17 -20.15
N TRP A 427 2.23 -7.80 -18.89
CA TRP A 427 1.17 -7.71 -17.88
C TRP A 427 0.59 -6.29 -17.89
N ASP A 428 -0.72 -6.17 -18.07
CA ASP A 428 -1.38 -4.86 -18.06
C ASP A 428 -1.74 -4.40 -16.64
N GLN A 429 -0.88 -3.56 -16.05
CA GLN A 429 -1.10 -2.99 -14.71
C GLN A 429 -1.86 -1.66 -14.76
N PHE A 430 -1.83 -0.98 -15.91
CA PHE A 430 -2.54 0.28 -16.14
C PHE A 430 -4.06 0.08 -16.14
N ARG A 431 -4.54 -1.17 -16.22
CA ARG A 431 -5.97 -1.51 -16.18
C ARG A 431 -6.49 -1.77 -14.77
N ASN A 432 -5.62 -1.88 -13.77
CA ASN A 432 -6.03 -1.96 -12.39
C ASN A 432 -6.15 -0.54 -11.81
N LEU A 433 -7.27 -0.22 -11.17
CA LEU A 433 -7.50 1.10 -10.61
C LEU A 433 -6.67 1.28 -9.34
N ARG A 434 -6.28 2.52 -9.12
CA ARG A 434 -5.58 2.88 -7.89
C ARG A 434 -6.55 2.74 -6.72
N TYR A 435 -6.18 1.99 -5.68
CA TYR A 435 -6.71 2.17 -4.33
C TYR A 435 -5.89 3.27 -3.63
N PRO A 436 -6.48 4.28 -2.93
CA PRO A 436 -7.85 4.33 -2.39
C PRO A 436 -8.64 5.65 -2.65
N PRO A 437 -8.74 6.20 -3.87
CA PRO A 437 -9.63 7.31 -4.13
C PRO A 437 -11.12 6.90 -4.23
N GLY A 438 -11.45 5.62 -4.47
CA GLY A 438 -12.83 5.13 -4.59
C GLY A 438 -13.08 3.73 -3.99
N TYR A 439 -14.34 3.28 -4.02
CA TYR A 439 -14.74 1.94 -3.58
C TYR A 439 -14.56 0.91 -4.71
N ILE A 440 -13.42 0.21 -4.71
CA ILE A 440 -13.26 -1.04 -5.44
C ILE A 440 -13.77 -2.18 -4.55
N PRO A 441 -14.81 -2.92 -4.94
CA PRO A 441 -15.29 -4.07 -4.19
C PRO A 441 -14.40 -5.29 -4.45
N ARG A 442 -14.47 -6.29 -3.58
CA ARG A 442 -13.78 -7.56 -3.83
C ARG A 442 -14.42 -8.40 -4.92
N ASP A 443 -13.60 -9.27 -5.50
CA ASP A 443 -14.02 -10.40 -6.31
C ASP A 443 -14.98 -11.31 -5.53
N ASP A 444 -14.52 -11.96 -4.45
CA ASP A 444 -15.34 -12.89 -3.67
C ASP A 444 -16.43 -12.17 -2.86
N LEU A 445 -17.63 -12.08 -3.43
CA LEU A 445 -18.84 -11.52 -2.81
C LEU A 445 -19.33 -12.29 -1.56
N ARG A 446 -18.74 -13.45 -1.23
CA ARG A 446 -18.97 -14.14 0.04
C ARG A 446 -18.11 -13.55 1.18
N GLU A 447 -17.04 -12.81 0.91
CA GLU A 447 -16.15 -12.23 1.96
C GLU A 447 -16.74 -10.97 2.62
N LYS A 448 -17.62 -11.18 3.61
CA LYS A 448 -18.33 -10.09 4.31
C LYS A 448 -17.52 -9.33 5.37
N GLN A 449 -16.25 -9.66 5.59
CA GLN A 449 -15.44 -9.06 6.67
C GLN A 449 -14.73 -7.77 6.25
N ASN A 450 -14.32 -7.69 4.99
CA ASN A 450 -13.70 -6.49 4.42
C ASN A 450 -14.18 -6.36 2.96
N PRO A 451 -15.06 -5.38 2.67
CA PRO A 451 -15.73 -5.28 1.37
C PRO A 451 -14.82 -4.73 0.26
N LEU A 452 -13.66 -4.15 0.60
CA LEU A 452 -12.76 -3.51 -0.33
C LEU A 452 -11.75 -4.53 -0.87
N ASP A 453 -11.40 -4.44 -2.15
CA ASP A 453 -10.04 -4.82 -2.54
C ASP A 453 -9.08 -3.66 -2.34
N TRP A 454 -7.98 -4.00 -1.68
CA TRP A 454 -6.93 -3.11 -1.20
C TRP A 454 -5.56 -3.82 -1.25
N ASN A 455 -5.50 -4.99 -1.90
CA ASN A 455 -4.25 -5.70 -2.16
C ASN A 455 -3.53 -5.10 -3.39
N GLY A 456 -4.22 -4.28 -4.19
CA GLY A 456 -3.65 -3.45 -5.24
C GLY A 456 -3.20 -4.23 -6.48
N ASP A 457 -3.80 -5.40 -6.69
CA ASP A 457 -3.91 -6.15 -7.96
C ASP A 457 -2.65 -6.13 -8.81
N HIS A 458 -1.58 -6.66 -8.20
CA HIS A 458 -0.22 -6.56 -8.72
C HIS A 458 0.50 -7.91 -8.73
N PRO A 459 1.36 -8.18 -9.74
CA PRO A 459 2.30 -9.31 -9.76
C PRO A 459 3.22 -9.45 -8.54
N HIS A 460 3.22 -8.49 -7.61
CA HIS A 460 4.07 -8.49 -6.41
C HIS A 460 3.28 -8.46 -5.09
N THR A 461 1.95 -8.37 -5.12
CA THR A 461 1.07 -8.37 -3.94
C THR A 461 0.21 -9.64 -3.89
N ASN A 462 -1.05 -9.59 -4.33
CA ASN A 462 -1.95 -10.74 -4.41
C ASN A 462 -1.57 -11.71 -5.54
N PHE A 463 -1.11 -11.26 -6.71
CA PHE A 463 -0.64 -12.15 -7.78
C PHE A 463 0.83 -12.62 -7.65
N ARG A 464 1.44 -12.43 -6.47
CA ARG A 464 2.86 -12.79 -6.20
C ARG A 464 3.23 -14.24 -6.50
N LEU A 465 2.42 -15.21 -6.07
CA LEU A 465 2.72 -16.63 -6.33
C LEU A 465 2.59 -16.96 -7.82
N PHE A 466 1.64 -16.34 -8.52
CA PHE A 466 1.48 -16.50 -9.97
C PHE A 466 2.69 -15.95 -10.74
N PHE A 467 3.16 -14.75 -10.39
CA PHE A 467 4.43 -14.22 -10.91
C PHE A 467 5.61 -15.15 -10.64
N GLN A 468 5.73 -15.68 -9.41
CA GLN A 468 6.82 -16.60 -9.05
C GLN A 468 6.79 -17.90 -9.84
N HIS A 469 5.60 -18.45 -10.10
CA HIS A 469 5.38 -19.62 -10.96
C HIS A 469 5.88 -19.36 -12.39
N LEU A 470 5.37 -18.32 -13.04
CA LEU A 470 5.77 -17.97 -14.41
C LEU A 470 7.26 -17.65 -14.56
N ARG A 471 7.87 -17.03 -13.54
CA ARG A 471 9.33 -16.81 -13.49
C ARG A 471 10.13 -18.10 -13.32
N ALA A 472 9.60 -19.12 -12.62
CA ALA A 472 10.24 -20.41 -12.45
C ALA A 472 10.24 -21.22 -13.76
N ASP A 473 9.16 -21.14 -14.54
CA ASP A 473 9.02 -21.78 -15.86
C ASP A 473 9.77 -21.03 -16.99
N GLY A 474 10.43 -19.91 -16.66
CA GLY A 474 11.33 -19.21 -17.57
C GLY A 474 10.67 -18.14 -18.43
N PHE A 475 9.44 -17.73 -18.10
CA PHE A 475 8.77 -16.58 -18.72
C PHE A 475 9.18 -15.27 -18.07
N PHE A 476 9.34 -14.21 -18.86
CA PHE A 476 9.73 -12.88 -18.43
C PHE A 476 8.52 -11.95 -18.52
N LEU A 477 8.11 -11.43 -17.38
CA LEU A 477 6.94 -10.56 -17.25
C LEU A 477 7.39 -9.11 -17.22
N GLU A 478 6.76 -8.28 -18.04
CA GLU A 478 7.00 -6.85 -18.10
C GLU A 478 5.72 -6.13 -17.70
N ILE A 479 5.82 -5.22 -16.73
CA ILE A 479 4.68 -4.58 -16.07
C ILE A 479 4.38 -3.25 -16.75
N LEU A 480 3.23 -3.16 -17.41
CA LEU A 480 2.76 -1.98 -18.13
C LEU A 480 1.96 -1.07 -17.19
N GLY A 481 2.64 -0.10 -16.55
CA GLY A 481 2.01 0.97 -15.75
C GLY A 481 1.70 2.25 -16.54
N GLU A 482 1.63 2.18 -17.87
CA GLU A 482 1.38 3.31 -18.79
C GLU A 482 0.37 2.88 -19.88
N PRO A 483 -0.21 3.80 -20.67
CA PRO A 483 -1.05 3.42 -21.80
C PRO A 483 -0.34 2.43 -22.74
N LEU A 484 -1.11 1.52 -23.33
CA LEU A 484 -0.63 0.43 -24.18
C LEU A 484 0.14 0.95 -25.41
N THR A 485 -0.15 2.18 -25.84
CA THR A 485 0.60 2.90 -26.88
C THR A 485 2.09 3.10 -26.57
N CYS A 486 2.51 2.85 -25.32
CA CYS A 486 3.89 2.99 -24.85
C CYS A 486 4.69 1.67 -24.90
N ALA A 487 4.05 0.55 -25.26
CA ALA A 487 4.71 -0.74 -25.46
C ALA A 487 4.75 -1.15 -26.95
N ASP A 488 5.88 -1.71 -27.38
CA ASP A 488 5.97 -2.38 -28.68
C ASP A 488 5.41 -3.80 -28.58
N LEU A 489 4.13 -3.96 -28.93
CA LEU A 489 3.42 -5.25 -28.89
C LEU A 489 4.06 -6.35 -29.76
N SER A 490 4.94 -6.02 -30.70
CA SER A 490 5.65 -7.04 -31.48
C SER A 490 6.66 -7.85 -30.66
N GLN A 491 7.11 -7.30 -29.53
CA GLN A 491 8.11 -7.90 -28.63
C GLN A 491 7.60 -9.09 -27.80
N TYR A 492 6.28 -9.23 -27.64
CA TYR A 492 5.64 -10.13 -26.68
C TYR A 492 4.84 -11.23 -27.39
N SER A 493 4.85 -12.45 -26.86
CA SER A 493 3.94 -13.52 -27.31
C SER A 493 2.57 -13.43 -26.66
N VAL A 494 2.51 -12.93 -25.42
CA VAL A 494 1.31 -12.84 -24.59
C VAL A 494 1.11 -11.40 -24.10
N TYR A 495 -0.12 -10.93 -24.20
CA TYR A 495 -0.64 -9.80 -23.45
C TYR A 495 -1.67 -10.34 -22.45
N LEU A 496 -1.39 -10.11 -21.17
CA LEU A 496 -2.08 -10.71 -20.03
C LEU A 496 -2.81 -9.61 -19.26
N VAL A 497 -4.13 -9.76 -19.16
CA VAL A 497 -5.04 -8.87 -18.45
C VAL A 497 -5.68 -9.67 -17.32
N VAL A 498 -5.54 -9.20 -16.08
CA VAL A 498 -6.06 -9.87 -14.88
C VAL A 498 -6.76 -8.82 -14.04
N ASP A 499 -8.02 -9.10 -13.71
CA ASP A 499 -8.96 -8.22 -13.02
C ASP A 499 -8.92 -6.73 -13.44
N PRO A 500 -9.26 -6.40 -14.70
CA PRO A 500 -9.20 -5.03 -15.18
C PRO A 500 -10.40 -4.20 -14.71
N GLU A 501 -10.16 -3.10 -14.01
CA GLU A 501 -11.17 -2.19 -13.45
C GLU A 501 -11.34 -0.89 -14.29
N GLU A 502 -10.35 -0.56 -15.11
CA GLU A 502 -10.27 0.64 -15.94
C GLU A 502 -10.71 0.41 -17.40
N GLU A 503 -11.03 1.49 -18.10
CA GLU A 503 -11.44 1.49 -19.51
C GLU A 503 -10.25 1.38 -20.50
N PHE A 504 -10.54 1.14 -21.79
CA PHE A 504 -9.54 1.15 -22.86
C PHE A 504 -9.72 2.39 -23.75
N PHE A 505 -8.63 3.07 -24.13
CA PHE A 505 -8.73 4.09 -25.17
C PHE A 505 -9.07 3.41 -26.52
N PRO A 506 -9.93 4.00 -27.38
CA PRO A 506 -10.32 3.38 -28.65
C PRO A 506 -9.13 3.01 -29.56
N HIS A 507 -8.06 3.81 -29.53
CA HIS A 507 -6.82 3.54 -30.27
C HIS A 507 -6.06 2.30 -29.76
N GLU A 508 -6.17 1.98 -28.47
CA GLU A 508 -5.53 0.78 -27.90
C GLU A 508 -6.28 -0.49 -28.30
N ILE A 509 -7.61 -0.42 -28.38
CA ILE A 509 -8.46 -1.49 -28.93
C ILE A 509 -8.04 -1.77 -30.38
N ASP A 510 -7.86 -0.72 -31.20
CA ASP A 510 -7.39 -0.86 -32.59
C ASP A 510 -5.95 -1.44 -32.66
N LEU A 511 -5.06 -1.09 -31.73
CA LEU A 511 -3.71 -1.68 -31.64
C LEU A 511 -3.75 -3.17 -31.28
N LEU A 512 -4.56 -3.56 -30.29
CA LEU A 512 -4.76 -4.95 -29.88
C LEU A 512 -5.37 -5.78 -31.00
N GLU A 513 -6.41 -5.27 -31.67
CA GLU A 513 -7.03 -5.94 -32.81
C GLU A 513 -6.00 -6.23 -33.91
N ASN A 514 -5.14 -5.26 -34.24
CA ASN A 514 -4.07 -5.46 -35.21
C ASN A 514 -3.00 -6.44 -34.71
N ALA A 515 -2.55 -6.32 -33.46
CA ALA A 515 -1.49 -7.17 -32.91
C ALA A 515 -1.91 -8.64 -32.83
N VAL A 516 -3.13 -8.93 -32.38
CA VAL A 516 -3.67 -10.30 -32.30
C VAL A 516 -3.94 -10.85 -33.70
N ASN A 517 -4.64 -10.10 -34.56
CA ASN A 517 -5.10 -10.64 -35.85
C ASN A 517 -3.98 -10.75 -36.90
N LYS A 518 -2.87 -10.01 -36.78
CA LYS A 518 -1.81 -9.92 -37.80
C LYS A 518 -0.39 -10.23 -37.31
N ASN A 519 -0.09 -9.99 -36.03
CA ASN A 519 1.28 -10.07 -35.50
C ASN A 519 1.48 -11.24 -34.51
N GLY A 520 0.48 -12.12 -34.36
CA GLY A 520 0.60 -13.31 -33.52
C GLY A 520 0.70 -13.01 -32.02
N LEU A 521 0.15 -11.90 -31.54
CA LEU A 521 -0.03 -11.63 -30.11
C LEU A 521 -1.20 -12.47 -29.60
N ASN A 522 -1.04 -13.12 -28.45
CA ASN A 522 -2.10 -13.89 -27.81
C ASN A 522 -2.60 -13.11 -26.60
N MET A 523 -3.92 -12.94 -26.50
CA MET A 523 -4.55 -12.18 -25.43
C MET A 523 -5.19 -13.14 -24.44
N ILE A 524 -4.74 -13.11 -23.19
CA ILE A 524 -5.25 -13.92 -22.08
C ILE A 524 -5.92 -12.98 -21.09
N ILE A 525 -7.21 -13.19 -20.84
CA ILE A 525 -8.02 -12.37 -19.95
C ILE A 525 -8.56 -13.24 -18.82
N PHE A 526 -8.30 -12.80 -17.59
CA PHE A 526 -9.02 -13.21 -16.38
C PHE A 526 -9.85 -12.02 -15.92
N ALA A 527 -11.15 -12.23 -15.75
CA ALA A 527 -12.11 -11.22 -15.37
C ALA A 527 -13.06 -11.77 -14.31
N ASP A 528 -13.77 -10.91 -13.60
CA ASP A 528 -14.65 -11.27 -12.49
C ASP A 528 -16.09 -10.74 -12.69
N TRP A 529 -16.89 -10.74 -11.63
CA TRP A 529 -18.28 -10.30 -11.68
C TRP A 529 -18.43 -8.80 -11.98
N TYR A 530 -19.54 -8.46 -12.64
CA TYR A 530 -20.05 -7.09 -12.71
C TYR A 530 -21.58 -7.11 -12.78
N ASN A 531 -22.25 -6.45 -11.83
CA ASN A 531 -23.69 -6.24 -11.90
C ASN A 531 -24.11 -4.98 -11.14
N THR A 532 -24.73 -4.01 -11.82
CA THR A 532 -25.07 -2.71 -11.22
C THR A 532 -26.06 -2.79 -10.07
N LYS A 533 -26.97 -3.77 -10.05
CA LYS A 533 -27.91 -3.99 -8.92
C LYS A 533 -27.20 -4.59 -7.72
N VAL A 534 -26.19 -5.43 -7.94
CA VAL A 534 -25.33 -5.97 -6.87
C VAL A 534 -24.43 -4.87 -6.32
N MET A 535 -23.82 -4.05 -7.18
CA MET A 535 -23.07 -2.85 -6.76
C MET A 535 -23.94 -1.93 -5.89
N GLU A 536 -25.18 -1.64 -6.30
CA GLU A 536 -26.12 -0.88 -5.49
C GLU A 536 -26.50 -1.58 -4.16
N LYS A 537 -26.50 -2.92 -4.12
CA LYS A 537 -26.82 -3.70 -2.92
C LYS A 537 -25.68 -3.73 -1.90
N ILE A 538 -24.42 -3.79 -2.36
CA ILE A 538 -23.23 -3.86 -1.51
C ILE A 538 -22.66 -2.49 -1.11
N LYS A 539 -23.32 -1.40 -1.51
CA LYS A 539 -23.03 -0.06 -0.99
C LYS A 539 -23.19 -0.02 0.52
N PHE A 540 -22.26 0.62 1.22
CA PHE A 540 -22.31 0.79 2.67
C PHE A 540 -22.34 2.25 3.05
N PHE A 541 -22.98 2.55 4.18
CA PHE A 541 -22.91 3.88 4.77
C PHE A 541 -21.66 3.93 5.65
N ASP A 542 -20.67 4.72 5.24
CA ASP A 542 -19.50 4.92 6.07
C ASP A 542 -19.86 5.90 7.20
N GLU A 543 -19.84 5.40 8.44
CA GLU A 543 -20.08 6.23 9.61
C GLU A 543 -18.98 7.30 9.83
N ASN A 544 -17.84 7.23 9.15
CA ASN A 544 -16.76 8.22 9.27
C ASN A 544 -17.01 9.44 8.36
N SER A 545 -17.09 9.23 7.05
CA SER A 545 -17.42 10.29 6.05
C SER A 545 -18.86 10.79 6.13
N LYS A 546 -19.79 9.98 6.69
CA LYS A 546 -21.25 10.20 6.65
C LYS A 546 -21.85 10.14 5.25
N GLU A 547 -21.21 9.41 4.34
CA GLU A 547 -21.62 9.24 2.96
C GLU A 547 -21.89 7.76 2.62
N TRP A 548 -22.64 7.53 1.54
CA TRP A 548 -22.86 6.20 0.99
C TRP A 548 -21.74 5.87 0.00
N TRP A 549 -20.85 4.97 0.39
CA TRP A 549 -19.83 4.43 -0.49
C TRP A 549 -20.49 3.40 -1.40
N THR A 550 -20.52 3.69 -2.70
CA THR A 550 -21.08 2.81 -3.74
C THR A 550 -19.94 2.34 -4.63
N PRO A 551 -19.87 1.05 -5.02
CA PRO A 551 -18.78 0.55 -5.86
C PRO A 551 -18.62 1.36 -7.15
N GLU A 552 -17.36 1.63 -7.50
CA GLU A 552 -16.99 2.33 -8.73
C GLU A 552 -17.19 1.42 -9.95
N THR A 553 -16.87 0.12 -9.79
CA THR A 553 -17.02 -0.96 -10.78
C THR A 553 -17.47 -2.26 -10.07
N GLY A 554 -17.51 -3.39 -10.79
CA GLY A 554 -17.63 -4.74 -10.24
C GLY A 554 -16.31 -5.18 -9.56
N GLY A 555 -15.95 -6.47 -9.62
CA GLY A 555 -14.53 -6.84 -9.54
C GLY A 555 -13.87 -6.27 -10.79
N SER A 556 -14.09 -6.94 -11.92
CA SER A 556 -13.69 -6.38 -13.22
C SER A 556 -14.72 -5.45 -13.86
N ASN A 557 -14.25 -4.51 -14.67
CA ASN A 557 -15.03 -3.64 -15.55
C ASN A 557 -15.44 -4.38 -16.83
N ILE A 558 -16.42 -5.27 -16.69
CA ILE A 558 -16.95 -6.05 -17.82
C ILE A 558 -17.48 -5.19 -18.99
N PRO A 559 -18.10 -4.01 -18.81
CA PRO A 559 -18.44 -3.14 -19.93
C PRO A 559 -17.23 -2.70 -20.77
N ALA A 560 -16.11 -2.32 -20.13
CA ALA A 560 -14.86 -1.98 -20.82
C ALA A 560 -14.28 -3.19 -21.59
N LEU A 561 -14.26 -4.36 -20.94
CA LEU A 561 -13.86 -5.61 -21.59
C LEU A 561 -14.76 -5.96 -22.79
N ASN A 562 -16.06 -5.75 -22.70
CA ASN A 562 -16.98 -6.02 -23.81
C ASN A 562 -16.74 -5.09 -25.02
N ASP A 563 -16.39 -3.83 -24.82
CA ASP A 563 -16.01 -2.94 -25.92
C ASP A 563 -14.75 -3.43 -26.64
N LEU A 564 -13.74 -3.93 -25.90
CA LEU A 564 -12.56 -4.59 -26.47
C LEU A 564 -12.91 -5.92 -27.18
N LEU A 565 -13.62 -6.81 -26.50
CA LEU A 565 -13.97 -8.16 -26.97
C LEU A 565 -14.92 -8.17 -28.18
N SER A 566 -15.68 -7.08 -28.37
CA SER A 566 -16.55 -6.88 -29.53
C SER A 566 -15.83 -7.07 -30.88
N ARG A 567 -14.52 -6.75 -30.95
CA ARG A 567 -13.67 -6.93 -32.14
C ARG A 567 -13.56 -8.38 -32.59
N TRP A 568 -13.76 -9.32 -31.67
CA TRP A 568 -13.75 -10.76 -31.93
C TRP A 568 -15.14 -11.41 -31.80
N GLY A 569 -16.21 -10.62 -31.61
CA GLY A 569 -17.57 -11.10 -31.44
C GLY A 569 -17.81 -11.86 -30.13
N LEU A 570 -16.94 -11.68 -29.15
CA LEU A 570 -17.05 -12.21 -27.79
C LEU A 570 -17.78 -11.19 -26.90
N GLU A 571 -18.56 -11.66 -25.95
CA GLU A 571 -19.31 -10.83 -24.99
C GLU A 571 -19.48 -11.58 -23.67
N LEU A 572 -19.37 -10.86 -22.56
CA LEU A 572 -19.57 -11.31 -21.19
C LEU A 572 -20.88 -10.75 -20.62
N ALA A 573 -21.49 -11.47 -19.68
CA ALA A 573 -22.80 -11.20 -19.08
C ALA A 573 -22.74 -10.32 -17.82
N ASP A 574 -23.91 -9.86 -17.37
CA ASP A 574 -24.10 -9.28 -16.03
C ASP A 574 -24.40 -10.34 -14.94
N THR A 575 -24.41 -11.62 -15.32
CA THR A 575 -24.80 -12.74 -14.45
C THR A 575 -23.62 -13.20 -13.61
N ILE A 576 -23.79 -13.18 -12.28
CA ILE A 576 -22.76 -13.57 -11.32
C ILE A 576 -22.87 -15.06 -11.01
N ILE A 577 -21.77 -15.78 -11.18
CA ILE A 577 -21.71 -17.23 -10.96
C ILE A 577 -20.72 -17.63 -9.86
N GLU A 578 -21.06 -18.71 -9.15
CA GLU A 578 -20.24 -19.37 -8.13
C GLU A 578 -20.26 -20.89 -8.37
N GLY A 579 -19.11 -21.56 -8.20
CA GLY A 579 -19.05 -23.02 -8.27
C GLY A 579 -17.67 -23.57 -8.61
N ASN A 580 -17.65 -24.75 -9.21
CA ASN A 580 -16.43 -25.35 -9.74
C ASN A 580 -16.59 -25.55 -11.26
N ALA A 581 -15.57 -25.14 -12.00
CA ALA A 581 -15.45 -25.37 -13.43
C ALA A 581 -14.50 -26.53 -13.72
N THR A 582 -14.77 -27.21 -14.82
CA THR A 582 -13.83 -28.14 -15.47
C THR A 582 -13.54 -27.58 -16.86
N ILE A 583 -12.27 -27.32 -17.16
CA ILE A 583 -11.81 -26.84 -18.47
C ILE A 583 -11.02 -27.99 -19.08
N GLY A 584 -11.73 -28.87 -19.77
CA GLY A 584 -11.25 -30.23 -19.99
C GLY A 584 -11.05 -30.97 -18.67
N ASP A 585 -9.87 -31.54 -18.49
CA ASP A 585 -9.46 -32.26 -17.27
C ASP A 585 -9.01 -31.32 -16.12
N LEU A 586 -9.01 -30.00 -16.33
CA LEU A 586 -8.49 -29.01 -15.38
C LEU A 586 -9.61 -28.52 -14.45
N HIS A 587 -9.42 -28.64 -13.13
CA HIS A 587 -10.39 -28.19 -12.13
C HIS A 587 -10.07 -26.77 -11.66
N SER A 588 -11.01 -25.83 -11.81
CA SER A 588 -10.93 -24.47 -11.27
C SER A 588 -12.11 -24.16 -10.34
N SER A 589 -11.90 -23.33 -9.32
CA SER A 589 -12.99 -22.81 -8.47
C SER A 589 -13.32 -21.39 -8.90
N ILE A 590 -14.60 -21.13 -9.15
CA ILE A 590 -15.18 -19.82 -9.44
C ILE A 590 -15.82 -19.30 -8.15
N LYS A 591 -15.40 -18.15 -7.66
CA LYS A 591 -15.96 -17.47 -6.48
C LYS A 591 -17.12 -16.57 -6.85
N SER A 592 -16.90 -15.69 -7.83
CA SER A 592 -17.83 -14.64 -8.21
C SER A 592 -17.43 -14.17 -9.60
N GLY A 593 -17.63 -15.07 -10.56
CA GLY A 593 -17.28 -14.84 -11.96
C GLY A 593 -18.45 -14.37 -12.81
N THR A 594 -18.16 -14.17 -14.10
CA THR A 594 -19.15 -13.85 -15.16
C THR A 594 -19.36 -15.00 -16.15
N VAL A 595 -20.32 -14.87 -17.06
CA VAL A 595 -20.67 -15.86 -18.10
C VAL A 595 -20.38 -15.32 -19.49
N ILE A 596 -19.87 -16.15 -20.40
CA ILE A 596 -19.70 -15.79 -21.81
C ILE A 596 -21.08 -15.80 -22.52
N SER A 597 -21.67 -14.61 -22.71
CA SER A 597 -22.99 -14.42 -23.31
C SER A 597 -22.98 -14.50 -24.84
N ARG A 598 -21.84 -14.26 -25.49
CA ARG A 598 -21.70 -14.35 -26.96
C ARG A 598 -20.33 -14.86 -27.36
N ALA A 599 -20.31 -15.67 -28.42
CA ALA A 599 -19.09 -16.13 -29.08
C ALA A 599 -19.39 -16.44 -30.56
N PRO A 600 -18.46 -16.18 -31.50
CA PRO A 600 -18.63 -16.54 -32.91
C PRO A 600 -18.50 -18.05 -33.14
N ALA A 601 -19.02 -18.52 -34.28
CA ALA A 601 -18.79 -19.90 -34.73
C ALA A 601 -17.28 -20.21 -34.85
N GLY A 602 -16.88 -21.41 -34.43
CA GLY A 602 -15.47 -21.82 -34.35
C GLY A 602 -14.79 -21.53 -33.01
N THR A 603 -15.45 -20.85 -32.07
CA THR A 603 -14.93 -20.70 -30.70
C THR A 603 -14.93 -22.04 -29.97
N HIS A 604 -13.85 -22.34 -29.24
CA HIS A 604 -13.79 -23.43 -28.29
C HIS A 604 -14.29 -22.93 -26.92
N LEU A 605 -15.31 -23.58 -26.36
CA LEU A 605 -15.87 -23.22 -25.05
C LEU A 605 -15.71 -24.36 -24.05
N SER A 606 -15.50 -24.04 -22.77
CA SER A 606 -15.83 -24.97 -21.69
C SER A 606 -17.08 -24.52 -20.95
N TYR A 607 -17.95 -25.49 -20.67
CA TYR A 607 -19.18 -25.29 -19.91
C TYR A 607 -19.04 -25.88 -18.52
N ALA A 608 -19.61 -25.21 -17.53
CA ALA A 608 -19.68 -25.69 -16.16
C ALA A 608 -21.11 -25.58 -15.62
N THR A 609 -21.49 -26.56 -14.80
CA THR A 609 -22.71 -26.50 -13.98
C THR A 609 -22.41 -25.69 -12.73
N VAL A 610 -22.78 -24.42 -12.74
CA VAL A 610 -22.51 -23.41 -11.70
C VAL A 610 -23.81 -22.87 -11.13
N ASN A 611 -23.74 -22.13 -10.03
CA ASN A 611 -24.88 -21.43 -9.46
C ASN A 611 -24.87 -19.96 -9.91
N ASP A 612 -25.93 -19.50 -10.59
CA ASP A 612 -26.26 -18.07 -10.67
C ASP A 612 -26.68 -17.60 -9.27
N ILE A 613 -25.89 -16.71 -8.68
CA ILE A 613 -26.09 -16.13 -7.35
C ILE A 613 -26.55 -14.66 -7.41
N THR A 614 -26.84 -14.13 -8.61
CA THR A 614 -27.19 -12.72 -8.83
C THR A 614 -28.45 -12.32 -8.03
N ASP A 615 -29.53 -13.09 -8.17
CA ASP A 615 -30.79 -12.85 -7.45
C ASP A 615 -30.64 -13.14 -5.93
N GLU A 616 -29.79 -14.09 -5.53
CA GLU A 616 -29.47 -14.38 -4.13
C GLU A 616 -28.87 -13.13 -3.46
N ILE A 617 -27.86 -12.52 -4.05
CA ILE A 617 -27.16 -11.37 -3.47
C ILE A 617 -28.10 -10.15 -3.40
N ILE A 618 -28.82 -9.85 -4.50
CA ILE A 618 -29.74 -8.70 -4.58
C ILE A 618 -30.85 -8.80 -3.54
N SER A 619 -31.45 -9.98 -3.36
CA SER A 619 -32.53 -10.20 -2.39
C SER A 619 -32.01 -10.36 -0.96
N GLY A 620 -30.92 -11.10 -0.77
CA GLY A 620 -30.50 -11.69 0.51
C GLY A 620 -31.17 -13.03 0.82
N ASP A 621 -31.89 -13.64 -0.13
CA ASP A 621 -32.57 -14.93 0.01
C ASP A 621 -31.72 -16.06 -0.62
N SER A 622 -31.13 -16.89 0.24
CA SER A 622 -30.30 -18.04 -0.13
C SER A 622 -31.04 -19.11 -0.96
N THR A 623 -32.35 -19.03 -1.13
CA THR A 623 -33.13 -19.96 -1.96
C THR A 623 -33.25 -19.56 -3.43
N LEU A 624 -32.82 -18.34 -3.79
CA LEU A 624 -32.93 -17.81 -5.16
C LEU A 624 -31.73 -18.11 -6.08
N HIS A 625 -30.72 -18.83 -5.60
CA HIS A 625 -29.64 -19.33 -6.46
C HIS A 625 -30.19 -20.34 -7.48
N LYS A 626 -29.68 -20.31 -8.72
CA LYS A 626 -30.15 -21.19 -9.81
C LYS A 626 -28.98 -21.95 -10.38
N SER A 627 -29.04 -23.29 -10.35
CA SER A 627 -28.06 -24.10 -11.07
C SER A 627 -28.27 -23.94 -12.57
N ILE A 628 -27.23 -23.47 -13.27
CA ILE A 628 -27.19 -23.23 -14.71
C ILE A 628 -25.99 -23.94 -15.31
N ASN A 629 -26.11 -24.39 -16.57
CA ASN A 629 -24.97 -24.85 -17.34
C ASN A 629 -24.51 -23.72 -18.27
N ALA A 630 -23.39 -23.09 -17.95
CA ALA A 630 -22.94 -21.84 -18.55
C ALA A 630 -21.51 -21.97 -19.13
N PRO A 631 -21.20 -21.30 -20.25
CA PRO A 631 -19.82 -21.20 -20.74
C PRO A 631 -19.00 -20.29 -19.83
N VAL A 632 -17.95 -20.84 -19.24
CA VAL A 632 -17.07 -20.18 -18.25
C VAL A 632 -15.64 -19.98 -18.76
N PHE A 633 -15.30 -20.61 -19.88
CA PHE A 633 -14.05 -20.42 -20.58
C PHE A 633 -14.30 -20.33 -22.08
N ALA A 634 -13.62 -19.40 -22.76
CA ALA A 634 -13.57 -19.30 -24.21
C ALA A 634 -12.13 -19.25 -24.71
N LEU A 635 -11.88 -19.93 -25.81
CA LEU A 635 -10.67 -19.81 -26.63
C LEU A 635 -11.07 -19.65 -28.09
N LEU A 636 -10.78 -18.49 -28.66
CA LEU A 636 -11.01 -18.17 -30.05
C LEU A 636 -9.68 -17.95 -30.77
N ARG A 637 -9.48 -18.67 -31.87
CA ARG A 637 -8.32 -18.49 -32.75
C ARG A 637 -8.82 -18.20 -34.16
N ASN A 638 -8.25 -17.16 -34.79
CA ASN A 638 -8.51 -16.89 -36.19
C ASN A 638 -7.73 -17.90 -37.06
N ASN A 639 -8.32 -18.34 -38.19
CA ASN A 639 -7.69 -19.29 -39.11
C ASN A 639 -6.64 -18.62 -40.03
N ALA A 640 -6.43 -17.31 -39.92
CA ALA A 640 -5.41 -16.58 -40.66
C ALA A 640 -3.99 -17.02 -40.24
N THR A 641 -3.10 -17.19 -41.21
CA THR A 641 -1.69 -17.50 -40.93
C THR A 641 -1.02 -16.32 -40.21
N GLY A 642 -0.52 -16.55 -38.99
CA GLY A 642 0.14 -15.51 -38.18
C GLY A 642 -0.78 -14.76 -37.21
N SER A 643 -2.06 -15.13 -37.08
CA SER A 643 -2.89 -14.64 -35.97
C SER A 643 -2.58 -15.37 -34.67
N GLY A 644 -2.72 -14.67 -33.55
CA GLY A 644 -2.79 -15.26 -32.22
C GLY A 644 -4.20 -15.74 -31.87
N PHE A 645 -4.42 -16.00 -30.59
CA PHE A 645 -5.74 -16.31 -30.03
C PHE A 645 -6.18 -15.26 -29.00
N VAL A 646 -7.48 -15.26 -28.70
CA VAL A 646 -8.06 -14.60 -27.53
C VAL A 646 -8.64 -15.68 -26.63
N SER A 647 -8.25 -15.69 -25.35
CA SER A 647 -8.82 -16.57 -24.34
C SER A 647 -9.36 -15.78 -23.16
N ILE A 648 -10.53 -16.16 -22.66
CA ILE A 648 -11.18 -15.54 -21.51
C ILE A 648 -11.52 -16.63 -20.50
N PHE A 649 -11.16 -16.42 -19.23
CA PHE A 649 -11.71 -17.18 -18.10
C PHE A 649 -12.57 -16.27 -17.21
N SER A 650 -13.60 -16.86 -16.60
CA SER A 650 -14.72 -16.18 -15.95
C SER A 650 -14.45 -15.55 -14.59
N ASP A 651 -13.34 -15.88 -13.94
CA ASP A 651 -13.01 -15.54 -12.54
C ASP A 651 -11.48 -15.40 -12.39
N SER A 652 -10.97 -14.37 -11.71
CA SER A 652 -9.53 -14.20 -11.46
C SER A 652 -9.08 -14.62 -10.06
N SER A 653 -10.00 -14.79 -9.11
CA SER A 653 -9.72 -15.22 -7.72
C SER A 653 -8.99 -16.56 -7.62
N CYS A 654 -8.90 -17.35 -8.69
CA CYS A 654 -8.07 -18.54 -8.78
C CYS A 654 -6.56 -18.26 -9.00
N LEU A 655 -6.15 -17.03 -9.32
CA LEU A 655 -4.75 -16.60 -9.47
C LEU A 655 -4.19 -15.92 -8.20
N GLU A 656 -5.07 -15.54 -7.27
CA GLU A 656 -4.69 -14.87 -6.03
C GLU A 656 -3.91 -15.77 -5.05
N SER A 657 -2.82 -15.24 -4.50
CA SER A 657 -1.98 -15.92 -3.48
C SER A 657 -2.68 -16.11 -2.12
N LYS A 658 -3.80 -15.41 -1.88
CA LYS A 658 -4.68 -15.59 -0.70
C LYS A 658 -5.67 -16.73 -0.88
N SER A 659 -6.00 -17.07 -2.12
CA SER A 659 -7.06 -18.00 -2.47
C SER A 659 -6.66 -19.43 -2.12
N ALA A 660 -7.56 -20.15 -1.43
CA ALA A 660 -7.43 -21.59 -1.22
C ALA A 660 -7.44 -22.40 -2.55
N SER A 661 -7.75 -21.71 -3.66
CA SER A 661 -7.83 -22.22 -5.03
C SER A 661 -6.67 -21.76 -5.93
N PHE A 662 -5.61 -21.13 -5.39
CA PHE A 662 -4.46 -20.63 -6.18
C PHE A 662 -3.92 -21.65 -7.21
N GLU A 663 -3.70 -22.90 -6.79
CA GLU A 663 -3.13 -23.95 -7.64
C GLU A 663 -4.10 -24.44 -8.74
N SER A 664 -5.37 -24.02 -8.71
CA SER A 664 -6.43 -24.56 -9.58
C SER A 664 -6.42 -23.99 -11.01
N CYS A 665 -5.99 -22.73 -11.18
CA CYS A 665 -5.87 -22.12 -12.51
C CYS A 665 -4.49 -22.23 -13.15
N ILE A 666 -3.44 -22.55 -12.38
CA ILE A 666 -2.06 -22.65 -12.89
C ILE A 666 -1.95 -23.59 -14.10
N PRO A 667 -2.49 -24.83 -14.10
CA PRO A 667 -2.44 -25.71 -15.26
C PRO A 667 -3.10 -25.16 -16.53
N LEU A 668 -4.15 -24.34 -16.38
CA LEU A 668 -4.80 -23.68 -17.52
C LEU A 668 -3.88 -22.61 -18.10
N VAL A 669 -3.26 -21.81 -17.24
CA VAL A 669 -2.33 -20.76 -17.66
C VAL A 669 -1.12 -21.37 -18.38
N ASP A 670 -0.53 -22.44 -17.83
CA ASP A 670 0.62 -23.12 -18.42
C ASP A 670 0.31 -23.54 -19.87
N ILE A 671 -0.85 -24.18 -20.08
CA ILE A 671 -1.32 -24.59 -21.41
C ILE A 671 -1.54 -23.39 -22.34
N LEU A 672 -2.08 -22.27 -21.85
CA LEU A 672 -2.31 -21.08 -22.67
C LEU A 672 -1.00 -20.38 -23.05
N ILE A 673 -0.03 -20.30 -22.15
CA ILE A 673 1.26 -19.67 -22.42
C ILE A 673 2.12 -20.56 -23.32
N ASP A 674 2.13 -21.88 -23.11
CA ASP A 674 2.74 -22.83 -24.05
C ASP A 674 2.05 -22.78 -25.42
N ALA A 675 0.72 -22.64 -25.47
CA ALA A 675 -0.01 -22.43 -26.72
C ALA A 675 0.36 -21.11 -27.43
N ALA A 676 0.75 -20.07 -26.69
CA ALA A 676 1.26 -18.82 -27.27
C ALA A 676 2.68 -18.96 -27.86
N ALA A 677 3.47 -19.91 -27.35
CA ALA A 677 4.81 -20.22 -27.84
C ALA A 677 4.83 -21.24 -29.00
N TYR A 678 4.03 -22.31 -28.90
CA TYR A 678 4.10 -23.49 -29.78
C TYR A 678 2.81 -23.76 -30.57
N GLY A 679 1.75 -22.98 -30.32
CA GLY A 679 0.42 -23.20 -30.86
C GLY A 679 -0.46 -24.06 -29.96
N VAL A 680 -1.77 -23.81 -29.98
CA VAL A 680 -2.76 -24.54 -29.17
C VAL A 680 -2.69 -26.06 -29.45
N PRO A 681 -2.43 -26.91 -28.43
CA PRO A 681 -2.42 -28.37 -28.60
C PRO A 681 -3.79 -28.89 -29.04
N HIS A 682 -3.84 -29.77 -30.05
CA HIS A 682 -5.10 -30.43 -30.45
C HIS A 682 -5.76 -31.18 -29.29
N SER A 683 -4.96 -31.84 -28.44
CA SER A 683 -5.44 -32.51 -27.22
C SER A 683 -6.13 -31.56 -26.23
N PHE A 684 -5.84 -30.26 -26.24
CA PHE A 684 -6.57 -29.28 -25.43
C PHE A 684 -7.86 -28.83 -26.14
N CYS A 685 -7.82 -28.59 -27.45
CA CYS A 685 -9.03 -28.31 -28.25
C CYS A 685 -10.06 -29.45 -28.20
N ASP A 686 -9.61 -30.71 -28.18
CA ASP A 686 -10.46 -31.92 -28.12
C ASP A 686 -11.21 -32.05 -26.79
N LEU A 687 -10.72 -31.40 -25.73
CA LEU A 687 -11.38 -31.30 -24.43
C LEU A 687 -12.40 -30.15 -24.34
N LEU A 688 -12.53 -29.34 -25.39
CA LEU A 688 -13.40 -28.16 -25.43
C LEU A 688 -14.49 -28.32 -26.49
N ILE A 689 -15.64 -27.67 -26.25
CA ILE A 689 -16.77 -27.72 -27.17
C ILE A 689 -16.59 -26.63 -28.24
N THR A 690 -16.27 -27.06 -29.47
CA THR A 690 -16.19 -26.15 -30.63
C THR A 690 -17.60 -25.84 -31.15
N ILE A 691 -18.05 -24.59 -31.06
CA ILE A 691 -19.42 -24.23 -31.46
C ILE A 691 -19.54 -24.08 -33.01
N PRO A 692 -20.49 -24.78 -33.67
CA PRO A 692 -20.64 -24.73 -35.14
C PRO A 692 -21.40 -23.48 -35.63
N SER A 693 -22.06 -22.77 -34.72
CA SER A 693 -22.84 -21.56 -34.95
C SER A 693 -22.56 -20.55 -33.82
N PRO A 694 -22.78 -19.24 -34.03
CA PRO A 694 -22.62 -18.26 -32.98
C PRO A 694 -23.50 -18.59 -31.76
N LEU A 695 -22.98 -18.33 -30.56
CA LEU A 695 -23.73 -18.53 -29.32
C LEU A 695 -24.85 -17.48 -29.23
N ILE A 696 -26.08 -17.94 -29.02
CA ILE A 696 -27.26 -17.07 -28.87
C ILE A 696 -27.23 -16.52 -27.44
N PRO A 697 -27.24 -15.19 -27.24
CA PRO A 697 -27.21 -14.60 -25.91
C PRO A 697 -28.48 -14.95 -25.11
N LEU A 698 -28.30 -15.82 -24.11
CA LEU A 698 -29.31 -16.17 -23.10
C LEU A 698 -29.22 -15.28 -21.86
N PHE A 699 -28.08 -14.60 -21.68
CA PHE A 699 -27.77 -13.71 -20.56
C PHE A 699 -27.54 -12.30 -21.12
N PRO A 700 -28.07 -11.24 -20.48
CA PRO A 700 -27.88 -9.88 -20.98
C PRO A 700 -26.45 -9.39 -20.72
N PRO A 701 -25.90 -8.54 -21.61
CA PRO A 701 -24.65 -7.83 -21.33
C PRO A 701 -24.88 -6.77 -20.23
N PRO A 702 -23.87 -6.47 -19.42
CA PRO A 702 -23.95 -5.41 -18.43
C PRO A 702 -24.02 -4.03 -19.07
N LEU A 703 -24.66 -3.09 -18.38
CA LEU A 703 -24.64 -1.66 -18.70
C LEU A 703 -23.58 -0.96 -17.85
N ARG A 704 -22.94 0.09 -18.39
CA ARG A 704 -22.07 0.96 -17.58
C ARG A 704 -22.86 1.59 -16.43
N SER A 705 -22.18 1.74 -15.31
CA SER A 705 -22.76 2.22 -14.06
C SER A 705 -22.72 3.74 -13.99
N ASP A 706 -23.88 4.40 -14.08
CA ASP A 706 -24.02 5.82 -13.70
C ASP A 706 -24.15 5.99 -12.14
N LEU A 707 -23.98 4.91 -11.35
CA LEU A 707 -24.22 4.91 -9.90
C LEU A 707 -23.18 5.72 -9.12
N SER A 708 -21.91 5.65 -9.53
CA SER A 708 -20.86 6.48 -8.97
C SER A 708 -20.44 7.57 -9.95
N LYS A 709 -20.44 8.82 -9.46
CA LYS A 709 -19.82 9.94 -10.18
C LYS A 709 -18.29 9.97 -9.99
N HIS A 710 -17.77 9.18 -9.05
CA HIS A 710 -16.37 9.22 -8.67
C HIS A 710 -15.47 8.39 -9.59
N PHE A 711 -15.99 7.39 -10.32
CA PHE A 711 -15.25 6.67 -11.37
C PHE A 711 -14.56 7.65 -12.35
N THR A 712 -15.27 8.69 -12.79
CA THR A 712 -14.71 9.72 -13.69
C THR A 712 -13.59 10.56 -13.06
N VAL A 713 -13.50 10.62 -11.73
CA VAL A 713 -12.45 11.33 -10.99
C VAL A 713 -11.19 10.48 -10.85
N ILE A 714 -11.35 9.16 -10.70
CA ILE A 714 -10.26 8.20 -10.47
C ILE A 714 -9.70 7.60 -11.76
N SER A 715 -10.55 7.47 -12.80
CA SER A 715 -10.19 6.95 -14.10
C SER A 715 -9.21 7.87 -14.83
N SER A 716 -8.11 7.26 -15.26
CA SER A 716 -7.10 7.80 -16.16
C SER A 716 -7.56 7.88 -17.63
N VAL A 717 -8.64 7.15 -17.98
CA VAL A 717 -9.15 6.99 -19.34
C VAL A 717 -10.44 7.78 -19.60
N VAL A 718 -11.35 7.87 -18.62
CA VAL A 718 -12.68 8.48 -18.77
C VAL A 718 -12.75 9.90 -18.22
N GLU A 719 -13.26 10.83 -19.03
CA GLU A 719 -13.59 12.19 -18.62
C GLU A 719 -15.04 12.30 -18.13
N ASN A 720 -15.98 11.64 -18.82
CA ASN A 720 -17.41 11.69 -18.47
C ASN A 720 -18.20 10.49 -19.06
N PHE A 721 -19.34 10.17 -18.43
CA PHE A 721 -20.35 9.27 -18.97
C PHE A 721 -21.64 10.04 -19.29
N ASP A 722 -22.29 9.71 -20.40
CA ASP A 722 -23.62 10.21 -20.77
C ASP A 722 -24.44 9.07 -21.41
N HIS A 723 -25.42 8.52 -20.70
CA HIS A 723 -26.30 7.45 -21.19
C HIS A 723 -25.56 6.26 -21.85
N ASN A 724 -24.62 5.64 -21.12
CA ASN A 724 -23.75 4.54 -21.58
C ASN A 724 -22.74 4.93 -22.69
N LYS A 725 -22.63 6.21 -23.07
CA LYS A 725 -21.59 6.74 -23.95
C LYS A 725 -20.42 7.28 -23.14
N VAL A 726 -19.23 6.74 -23.40
CA VAL A 726 -17.97 7.19 -22.78
C VAL A 726 -17.43 8.42 -23.51
N THR A 727 -17.03 9.43 -22.76
CA THR A 727 -16.17 10.53 -23.23
C THR A 727 -14.76 10.28 -22.69
N TYR A 728 -13.82 10.03 -23.59
CA TYR A 728 -12.43 9.70 -23.24
C TYR A 728 -11.61 10.96 -22.95
N ARG A 729 -10.71 10.86 -21.98
CA ARG A 729 -9.63 11.84 -21.75
C ARG A 729 -8.70 11.90 -22.96
N THR A 730 -7.86 12.93 -23.00
CA THR A 730 -6.73 12.94 -23.96
C THR A 730 -5.75 11.84 -23.59
N LEU A 731 -5.42 10.97 -24.55
CA LEU A 731 -4.42 9.92 -24.40
C LEU A 731 -3.11 10.50 -23.82
N PRO A 732 -2.60 10.00 -22.67
CA PRO A 732 -1.36 10.51 -22.09
C PRO A 732 -0.16 10.24 -23.00
N SER A 733 0.80 11.16 -23.02
CA SER A 733 2.11 10.91 -23.62
C SER A 733 2.92 9.96 -22.75
N CYS A 734 3.55 8.95 -23.36
CA CYS A 734 4.48 8.04 -22.70
C CYS A 734 5.60 8.79 -21.95
N ARG A 735 5.98 8.29 -20.78
CA ARG A 735 6.92 8.94 -19.86
C ARG A 735 8.33 9.01 -20.44
N THR A 736 8.68 10.17 -20.97
CA THR A 736 9.99 10.47 -21.55
C THR A 736 10.87 11.18 -20.52
N LEU A 737 11.60 10.41 -19.72
CA LEU A 737 12.58 10.94 -18.78
C LEU A 737 13.97 11.06 -19.44
N PRO A 738 14.69 12.18 -19.27
CA PRO A 738 16.04 12.34 -19.81
C PRO A 738 16.95 11.25 -19.29
N LEU A 739 17.76 10.67 -20.18
CA LEU A 739 18.80 9.72 -19.81
C LEU A 739 19.86 10.42 -18.99
N ALA A 740 20.40 9.72 -17.99
CA ALA A 740 21.58 10.16 -17.26
C ALA A 740 22.83 9.98 -18.14
N ASP A 741 23.57 11.06 -18.38
CA ASP A 741 24.90 10.97 -18.98
C ASP A 741 25.84 10.21 -18.04
N PRO A 742 26.47 9.10 -18.49
CA PRO A 742 27.31 8.28 -17.61
C PRO A 742 28.65 8.95 -17.32
N PHE A 743 28.95 9.15 -16.04
CA PHE A 743 30.25 9.60 -15.57
C PHE A 743 31.11 8.40 -15.16
N VAL A 744 31.84 7.81 -16.11
CA VAL A 744 32.65 6.59 -15.87
C VAL A 744 33.72 6.85 -14.81
N VAL A 745 33.80 5.98 -13.80
CA VAL A 745 34.82 6.03 -12.74
C VAL A 745 35.62 4.72 -12.72
N GLU A 746 36.76 4.73 -13.41
CA GLU A 746 37.64 3.56 -13.54
C GLU A 746 38.39 3.22 -12.24
N ASN A 747 38.92 1.99 -12.17
CA ASN A 747 39.70 1.44 -11.04
C ASN A 747 38.95 1.37 -9.69
N ILE A 748 37.62 1.46 -9.69
CA ILE A 748 36.78 1.14 -8.53
C ILE A 748 36.25 -0.28 -8.68
N SER A 749 36.71 -1.21 -7.85
CA SER A 749 35.98 -2.46 -7.62
C SER A 749 34.64 -2.13 -6.97
N TYR A 750 33.56 -2.80 -7.38
CA TYR A 750 32.30 -2.80 -6.63
C TYR A 750 32.59 -3.01 -5.13
N PRO A 751 31.98 -2.25 -4.20
CA PRO A 751 32.36 -2.27 -2.79
C PRO A 751 32.56 -3.69 -2.29
N GLY A 752 33.79 -3.98 -1.84
CA GLY A 752 34.19 -5.29 -1.35
C GLY A 752 33.27 -5.66 -0.19
N ASP A 753 32.38 -6.62 -0.46
CA ASP A 753 31.21 -6.94 0.34
C ASP A 753 30.30 -5.74 0.70
N ILE A 754 29.14 -5.65 0.04
CA ILE A 754 27.97 -4.93 0.58
C ILE A 754 27.49 -5.52 1.92
N SER A 755 27.97 -6.71 2.29
CA SER A 755 27.79 -7.29 3.63
C SER A 755 28.80 -6.78 4.68
N ASP A 756 29.88 -6.09 4.27
CA ASP A 756 30.97 -5.73 5.19
C ASP A 756 30.62 -4.47 6.00
N ARG A 757 30.60 -4.64 7.32
CA ARG A 757 29.85 -3.78 8.24
C ARG A 757 30.57 -2.46 8.61
N ASN A 758 31.53 -2.05 7.79
CA ASN A 758 32.41 -0.89 8.02
C ASN A 758 32.08 0.26 7.05
N HIS A 759 30.89 0.85 7.21
CA HIS A 759 30.45 2.06 6.51
C HIS A 759 31.19 3.35 6.98
N GLU A 760 32.52 3.37 7.01
CA GLU A 760 33.31 4.57 7.39
C GLU A 760 33.81 5.41 6.19
N ALA A 761 33.60 4.97 4.93
CA ALA A 761 34.37 5.49 3.79
C ALA A 761 33.71 6.59 2.90
N PHE A 762 32.38 6.69 2.77
CA PHE A 762 31.78 7.38 1.61
C PHE A 762 30.82 8.56 1.85
N ALA A 763 30.57 8.99 3.08
CA ALA A 763 29.83 10.23 3.37
C ALA A 763 30.78 11.42 3.67
N ARG A 764 31.29 12.11 2.64
CA ARG A 764 32.02 13.38 2.82
C ARG A 764 31.05 14.56 2.98
N VAL A 765 30.64 14.82 4.22
CA VAL A 765 29.97 16.07 4.61
C VAL A 765 31.00 17.19 4.66
N VAL A 766 30.86 18.19 3.79
CA VAL A 766 31.75 19.37 3.76
C VAL A 766 31.10 20.49 4.57
N PHE A 767 31.62 20.74 5.77
CA PHE A 767 31.28 21.92 6.55
C PHE A 767 32.08 23.12 6.04
N SER A 768 31.42 24.25 5.76
CA SER A 768 32.06 25.52 5.41
C SER A 768 32.06 26.47 6.61
N PRO A 769 33.19 26.70 7.30
CA PRO A 769 33.22 27.58 8.46
C PRO A 769 33.53 29.04 8.06
N ARG A 770 32.76 29.96 8.66
CA ARG A 770 32.92 31.43 8.71
C ARG A 770 32.66 32.22 7.41
N VAL A 771 31.69 33.13 7.51
CA VAL A 771 31.88 34.51 7.05
C VAL A 771 32.25 35.36 8.27
N SER A 772 33.30 36.18 8.13
CA SER A 772 33.84 37.01 9.20
C SER A 772 32.97 38.24 9.50
N SER A 773 33.09 38.73 10.73
CA SER A 773 32.47 39.97 11.23
C SER A 773 32.57 41.15 10.26
N ILE A 774 31.42 41.75 9.93
CA ILE A 774 31.34 43.16 9.53
C ILE A 774 30.41 43.84 10.53
N ASN A 775 30.98 44.71 11.37
CA ASN A 775 30.20 45.70 12.09
C ASN A 775 29.60 46.66 11.07
N ASN A 776 28.27 46.75 11.01
CA ASN A 776 27.59 47.96 10.58
C ASN A 776 26.22 48.04 11.26
N GLN A 777 26.02 49.10 12.04
CA GLN A 777 24.69 49.53 12.44
C GLN A 777 23.95 49.98 11.17
N LEU A 778 22.78 49.40 10.89
CA LEU A 778 21.79 50.01 9.99
C LEU A 778 20.39 49.58 10.41
N LYS A 779 19.44 50.51 10.28
CA LYS A 779 18.10 50.43 10.88
C LYS A 779 17.21 49.38 10.19
N MET A 780 16.29 48.80 10.95
CA MET A 780 15.10 48.16 10.38
C MET A 780 14.23 49.22 9.70
N GLU A 781 14.20 49.24 8.37
CA GLU A 781 13.16 49.94 7.62
C GLU A 781 13.00 49.30 6.21
N ASN A 782 11.77 48.88 5.90
CA ASN A 782 11.21 48.61 4.57
C ASN A 782 11.90 47.61 3.62
N MET A 783 11.35 46.39 3.55
CA MET A 783 10.92 45.79 2.27
C MET A 783 9.91 44.64 2.48
N MET A 784 8.62 44.95 2.37
CA MET A 784 7.56 43.98 2.10
C MET A 784 7.17 44.07 0.61
N PRO A 785 6.95 42.96 -0.10
CA PRO A 785 6.14 42.96 -1.32
C PRO A 785 4.66 43.19 -0.95
N LYS A 786 3.99 44.12 -1.63
CA LYS A 786 2.56 44.41 -1.43
C LYS A 786 1.69 43.37 -2.13
N GLY A 787 0.64 42.91 -1.45
CA GLY A 787 -0.36 41.99 -2.01
C GLY A 787 -1.47 41.68 -1.01
N GLY A 788 -2.23 42.70 -0.60
CA GLY A 788 -3.33 42.54 0.37
C GLY A 788 -4.69 42.37 -0.31
N ILE A 789 -5.52 41.46 0.21
CA ILE A 789 -6.96 41.40 -0.03
C ILE A 789 -7.65 41.70 1.30
N LEU A 790 -8.73 42.51 1.25
CA LEU A 790 -9.36 43.10 2.43
C LEU A 790 -10.24 42.11 3.19
N LEU A 791 -10.13 42.15 4.52
CA LEU A 791 -11.24 41.87 5.43
C LEU A 791 -11.87 43.21 5.79
N ASP A 792 -13.14 43.43 5.44
CA ASP A 792 -13.91 44.58 5.90
C ASP A 792 -14.91 44.13 6.96
N SER A 793 -14.99 44.89 8.05
CA SER A 793 -15.77 44.57 9.23
C SER A 793 -16.44 45.81 9.80
N SER A 794 -17.63 46.13 9.28
CA SER A 794 -18.57 46.99 10.00
C SER A 794 -20.00 46.78 9.50
N PHE A 795 -20.94 46.60 10.44
CA PHE A 795 -22.17 47.40 10.52
C PHE A 795 -22.84 47.18 11.87
N ASN A 796 -23.33 48.25 12.48
CA ASN A 796 -23.89 48.25 13.83
C ASN A 796 -25.05 49.25 13.90
N SER A 797 -26.29 48.79 14.12
CA SER A 797 -27.44 49.65 14.42
C SER A 797 -28.66 48.87 14.95
N THR A 798 -29.25 49.40 16.03
CA THR A 798 -30.47 48.95 16.75
C THR A 798 -31.54 50.08 16.74
N PRO A 799 -32.78 49.95 17.27
CA PRO A 799 -33.75 48.83 17.27
C PRO A 799 -35.26 49.24 17.07
N GLN A 800 -36.19 48.25 17.10
CA GLN A 800 -37.65 48.31 17.47
C GLN A 800 -38.72 48.91 16.50
N PRO A 801 -40.05 48.64 16.66
CA PRO A 801 -40.77 47.57 17.42
C PRO A 801 -42.01 46.89 16.72
N GLY A 802 -42.53 45.80 17.31
CA GLY A 802 -43.92 45.25 17.13
C GLY A 802 -44.04 43.90 16.38
N LEU A 803 -44.91 42.93 16.72
CA LEU A 803 -45.97 42.81 17.75
C LEU A 803 -46.18 41.31 18.19
N ILE A 804 -46.29 41.07 19.51
CA ILE A 804 -47.17 40.09 20.24
C ILE A 804 -47.15 38.56 19.91
N TYR A 805 -46.54 37.77 20.83
CA TYR A 805 -46.99 36.55 21.58
C TYR A 805 -48.01 35.50 21.02
N PRO A 806 -48.07 34.24 21.56
CA PRO A 806 -47.31 33.67 22.70
C PRO A 806 -46.67 32.28 22.53
N PHE A 807 -45.78 31.96 23.49
CA PHE A 807 -45.42 30.60 23.90
C PHE A 807 -46.66 29.78 24.33
N ILE A 808 -46.83 28.55 23.81
CA ILE A 808 -47.31 27.31 24.47
C ILE A 808 -47.29 26.20 23.39
N SER A 809 -46.31 25.29 23.42
CA SER A 809 -46.34 24.03 22.63
C SER A 809 -45.20 23.06 22.98
N VAL A 810 -43.98 23.56 23.18
CA VAL A 810 -42.76 22.72 23.25
C VAL A 810 -42.66 21.88 24.53
N LEU A 811 -43.22 22.33 25.67
CA LEU A 811 -43.17 21.59 26.93
C LEU A 811 -44.08 20.33 26.94
N ALA A 812 -45.14 20.31 26.13
CA ALA A 812 -46.08 19.19 26.05
C ALA A 812 -45.48 17.97 25.31
N PHE A 813 -44.68 18.20 24.26
CA PHE A 813 -44.05 17.14 23.48
C PHE A 813 -42.98 16.37 24.27
N PHE A 814 -42.17 17.07 25.09
CA PHE A 814 -41.13 16.44 25.89
C PHE A 814 -41.69 15.49 26.97
N ILE A 815 -42.83 15.84 27.59
CA ILE A 815 -43.46 15.00 28.62
C ILE A 815 -44.08 13.75 28.01
N LEU A 816 -44.68 13.85 26.81
CA LEU A 816 -45.28 12.71 26.11
C LEU A 816 -44.22 11.66 25.70
N PHE A 817 -43.05 12.11 25.24
CA PHE A 817 -41.95 11.23 24.83
C PHE A 817 -41.37 10.44 26.02
N ILE A 818 -41.22 11.07 27.19
CA ILE A 818 -40.72 10.43 28.41
C ILE A 818 -41.70 9.38 28.96
N LEU A 819 -43.01 9.61 28.83
CA LEU A 819 -44.05 8.65 29.21
C LEU A 819 -44.09 7.43 28.27
N LEU A 820 -43.99 7.64 26.95
CA LEU A 820 -43.93 6.56 25.96
C LEU A 820 -42.68 5.68 26.13
N ALA A 821 -41.52 6.29 26.40
CA ALA A 821 -40.28 5.56 26.67
C ALA A 821 -40.37 4.66 27.92
N LYS A 822 -41.03 5.13 28.99
CA LYS A 822 -41.26 4.31 30.21
C LYS A 822 -42.24 3.16 29.97
N LEU A 823 -43.31 3.37 29.20
CA LEU A 823 -44.28 2.32 28.84
C LEU A 823 -43.67 1.23 27.96
N CYS A 824 -42.79 1.58 27.02
CA CYS A 824 -42.12 0.60 26.16
C CYS A 824 -41.15 -0.30 26.97
N ARG A 825 -40.39 0.29 27.91
CA ARG A 825 -39.44 -0.44 28.76
C ARG A 825 -40.13 -1.47 29.66
N TRP A 826 -41.37 -1.23 30.09
CA TRP A 826 -42.17 -2.17 30.89
C TRP A 826 -42.73 -3.34 30.06
N ARG A 827 -43.06 -3.12 28.78
CA ARG A 827 -43.56 -4.17 27.85
C ARG A 827 -42.49 -5.16 27.39
N ILE A 828 -41.21 -4.76 27.38
CA ILE A 828 -40.09 -5.63 27.01
C ILE A 828 -39.68 -6.53 28.18
N LEU A 829 -39.65 -5.99 29.41
CA LEU A 829 -39.32 -6.74 30.62
C LEU A 829 -40.38 -7.81 30.99
N SER A 830 -41.65 -7.62 30.62
CA SER A 830 -42.69 -8.64 30.87
C SER A 830 -42.67 -9.82 29.88
N LYS A 831 -42.22 -9.62 28.63
CA LYS A 831 -42.05 -10.72 27.66
C LYS A 831 -40.80 -11.56 27.95
N ALA A 832 -39.71 -10.96 28.42
CA ALA A 832 -38.49 -11.70 28.78
C ALA A 832 -38.71 -12.73 29.90
N ARG A 833 -39.63 -12.45 30.84
CA ARG A 833 -39.97 -13.35 31.96
C ARG A 833 -40.85 -14.55 31.60
N ILE A 834 -41.36 -14.62 30.36
CA ILE A 834 -42.23 -15.72 29.88
C ILE A 834 -41.45 -16.72 29.00
N LEU A 835 -40.33 -16.31 28.41
CA LEU A 835 -39.50 -17.19 27.58
C LEU A 835 -38.49 -18.03 28.39
N ALA A 836 -38.09 -17.56 29.57
CA ALA A 836 -37.10 -18.21 30.43
C ALA A 836 -37.61 -19.46 31.20
N THR A 837 -38.87 -19.88 30.98
CA THR A 837 -39.48 -21.05 31.66
C THR A 837 -39.81 -22.18 30.69
N ARG A 838 -39.19 -22.20 29.50
CA ARG A 838 -39.42 -23.24 28.47
C ARG A 838 -38.16 -23.78 27.78
N ILE A 839 -36.97 -23.39 28.24
CA ILE A 839 -35.69 -24.01 27.86
C ILE A 839 -34.88 -24.20 29.15
N LEU A 840 -35.24 -25.27 29.86
CA LEU A 840 -34.50 -25.92 30.94
C LEU A 840 -34.78 -27.43 30.79
#